data_AF-A0A9J5WI51-F1
#
_entry.id   AF-A0A9J5WI51-F1
#
_cell.length_a   1.000
_cell.length_b   1.000
_cell.length_c   1.000
_cell.angle_alpha   90.00
_cell.angle_beta   90.00
_cell.angle_gamma   90.00
#
_symmetry.space_group_name_H-M   'P 1'
#
loop_
_entity.id
_entity.type
_entity.pdbx_description
1 polymer ?
#
loop_
_entity_poly.entity_id
_entity_poly.type
_entity_poly.pdbx_seq_one_letter_code
_entity_poly.pdbx_strand_id
1 'polypeptide(L)'
;MASSWSHKSISRASQKTHKYKFSHLHVFHSNKPKFHQEKCHKKYSQSIELVELHLPSLPNLPPHYHTTNGLPPHLMNTLKTAFENASPNFSKILQTLKPDLVIYDYNQPWAADSASYVNIPAVQFLTFGAAVVSLAIHMSDDTEDKFPFPEIYLHEYEMLSLKEAVKEAPGNKYSFDEAIRLSRDIILVKTCRDFEGKYIDYLSNLVSKKIVPVGSLVQESIAQDDHDEEIMQWLDKKEKCSTVFVSFGSEYFLSKEDIFAVARGLERSKVNFIWVIRFAQGERISIQDALPEGYLERVGERGMVIKGWAPQATILQHPSIGGFVSHCGWSSFMESMKFGVPIIAMPMHIDQPMNARLVEYIRMGVEAVRDEDGKLQSEEIANTIRKVLVEESGEDVRNKAKELSEKMNAKGDEEIGGVVEELAKKHTISVLMLPWQAHGHINPFLELAKKLASKNFHIYLCSTPVNLNSIKKRVSEKYSQSIELIELHLPSLPDLPPHYHTTNGLPPHLMNTLKTAFELASPNFSKILQTLHPDLVIHDYNQPWVTDSASSMNIPAVQFPTFSATVVALAIHMSENTEEKFPFPEIYLREHEMISLKKDIDEVPSKKFPYDEAIRRSHDIILKIVPVGSLVQESMDQDDYEEIVQWLDKKEKSSTVFVSFGSEYFLSKEEILAVAQGLELSKVNFIWVIRFPQGERLNIRDALPEGYLERVGERGMIMEGWAPQALILQHPSIGGFVSHC
;
A
#
# COMPACT_ATOMS: atom_id res chain seq x y z
N MET A 1 -51.60 -52.72 -26.52
CA MET A 1 -50.76 -53.17 -27.66
C MET A 1 -50.02 -51.94 -28.14
N ALA A 2 -48.75 -51.70 -27.82
CA ALA A 2 -47.51 -52.44 -28.10
C ALA A 2 -46.59 -51.37 -28.73
N SER A 3 -45.64 -50.83 -27.97
CA SER A 3 -44.20 -51.12 -28.06
C SER A 3 -43.56 -50.53 -29.33
N SER A 4 -42.88 -49.39 -29.25
CA SER A 4 -41.47 -49.20 -28.85
C SER A 4 -40.43 -49.80 -29.79
N TRP A 5 -39.33 -49.05 -29.94
CA TRP A 5 -38.00 -49.33 -30.52
C TRP A 5 -37.70 -48.83 -31.94
N SER A 6 -36.86 -47.78 -32.01
CA SER A 6 -35.68 -47.80 -32.87
C SER A 6 -34.49 -47.14 -32.16
N HIS A 7 -33.33 -47.76 -32.33
CA HIS A 7 -32.04 -47.46 -31.71
C HIS A 7 -31.22 -46.47 -32.54
N LYS A 8 -30.44 -45.61 -31.83
CA LYS A 8 -29.03 -45.19 -32.05
C LYS A 8 -28.58 -44.83 -33.49
N SER A 9 -27.85 -43.75 -33.80
CA SER A 9 -26.90 -42.94 -33.00
C SER A 9 -26.33 -41.74 -33.79
N ILE A 10 -26.26 -40.57 -33.14
CA ILE A 10 -25.09 -39.66 -32.95
C ILE A 10 -24.35 -39.12 -34.20
N SER A 11 -24.42 -37.81 -34.51
CA SER A 11 -23.61 -36.72 -33.92
C SER A 11 -23.80 -35.36 -34.62
N ARG A 12 -23.42 -34.29 -33.89
CA ARG A 12 -23.30 -32.84 -34.23
C ARG A 12 -24.56 -31.98 -34.03
N ALA A 13 -24.61 -31.28 -32.89
CA ALA A 13 -25.48 -30.13 -32.67
C ALA A 13 -24.70 -28.99 -32.01
N SER A 14 -24.75 -27.82 -32.65
CA SER A 14 -24.36 -26.50 -32.13
C SER A 14 -25.41 -26.01 -31.12
N GLN A 15 -24.97 -25.48 -29.98
CA GLN A 15 -25.85 -24.92 -28.95
C GLN A 15 -26.48 -23.58 -29.38
N LYS A 16 -27.80 -23.52 -29.22
CA LYS A 16 -28.65 -22.33 -29.35
C LYS A 16 -28.65 -21.55 -28.04
N THR A 17 -28.52 -20.23 -28.14
CA THR A 17 -28.86 -19.25 -27.10
C THR A 17 -30.38 -19.22 -26.85
N HIS A 18 -30.81 -19.26 -25.59
CA HIS A 18 -32.19 -19.02 -25.18
C HIS A 18 -32.27 -17.72 -24.35
N LYS A 19 -33.06 -16.78 -24.89
CA LYS A 19 -33.55 -15.58 -24.22
C LYS A 19 -34.58 -16.00 -23.16
N TYR A 20 -34.40 -15.59 -21.92
CA TYR A 20 -35.48 -15.51 -20.94
C TYR A 20 -35.77 -14.04 -20.64
N LYS A 21 -37.03 -13.66 -20.88
CA LYS A 21 -37.67 -12.42 -20.41
C LYS A 21 -37.83 -12.50 -18.90
N PHE A 22 -37.45 -11.46 -18.17
CA PHE A 22 -37.99 -11.18 -16.83
C PHE A 22 -38.85 -9.92 -16.86
N SER A 23 -39.98 -10.06 -16.20
CA SER A 23 -41.15 -9.20 -16.14
C SER A 23 -41.00 -8.02 -15.18
N HIS A 24 -41.75 -6.97 -15.48
CA HIS A 24 -42.08 -5.80 -14.66
C HIS A 24 -41.94 -5.97 -13.14
N LEU A 25 -41.12 -5.12 -12.52
CA LEU A 25 -41.27 -4.71 -11.12
C LEU A 25 -41.34 -3.18 -11.03
N HIS A 26 -42.30 -2.72 -10.24
CA HIS A 26 -42.71 -1.33 -10.11
C HIS A 26 -41.59 -0.41 -9.60
N VAL A 27 -41.31 0.62 -10.39
CA VAL A 27 -40.45 1.74 -10.01
C VAL A 27 -41.22 2.67 -9.07
N PHE A 28 -40.96 2.57 -7.76
CA PHE A 28 -41.39 3.60 -6.82
C PHE A 28 -40.55 4.87 -7.04
N HIS A 29 -41.12 5.84 -7.74
CA HIS A 29 -40.56 7.18 -7.88
C HIS A 29 -40.74 7.92 -6.56
N SER A 30 -39.65 8.21 -5.85
CA SER A 30 -39.64 9.32 -4.92
C SER A 30 -39.52 10.62 -5.74
N ASN A 31 -40.41 11.58 -5.48
CA ASN A 31 -40.46 12.85 -6.20
C ASN A 31 -39.19 13.68 -5.95
N LYS A 32 -38.21 13.59 -6.85
CA LYS A 32 -37.13 14.56 -7.10
C LYS A 32 -36.85 14.63 -8.61
N PRO A 33 -36.38 15.77 -9.16
CA PRO A 33 -36.39 16.01 -10.60
C PRO A 33 -35.42 15.06 -11.32
N LYS A 34 -35.97 14.23 -12.20
CA LYS A 34 -35.29 13.18 -12.97
C LYS A 34 -34.37 13.68 -14.08
N PHE A 35 -34.23 14.99 -14.26
CA PHE A 35 -33.54 15.57 -15.41
C PHE A 35 -32.02 15.72 -15.26
N HIS A 36 -31.48 15.69 -14.04
CA HIS A 36 -30.04 15.95 -13.81
C HIS A 36 -29.10 14.78 -14.15
N GLN A 37 -29.55 13.53 -14.09
CA GLN A 37 -28.69 12.38 -14.43
C GLN A 37 -28.50 12.22 -15.95
N GLU A 38 -29.47 12.55 -16.79
CA GLU A 38 -29.43 12.19 -18.21
C GLU A 38 -28.46 13.03 -19.08
N LYS A 39 -28.17 14.29 -18.73
CA LYS A 39 -27.27 15.15 -19.54
C LYS A 39 -25.79 14.91 -19.29
N CYS A 40 -25.37 14.74 -18.02
CA CYS A 40 -23.98 14.45 -17.67
C CYS A 40 -23.57 13.05 -18.17
N HIS A 41 -24.52 12.11 -18.20
CA HIS A 41 -24.30 10.79 -18.77
C HIS A 41 -23.79 10.85 -20.21
N LYS A 42 -24.28 11.72 -21.11
CA LYS A 42 -23.89 11.60 -22.54
C LYS A 42 -22.40 11.85 -22.87
N LYS A 43 -21.67 12.67 -22.09
CA LYS A 43 -20.25 13.00 -22.38
C LYS A 43 -19.27 11.96 -21.80
N TYR A 44 -19.60 11.38 -20.64
CA TYR A 44 -18.70 10.50 -19.89
C TYR A 44 -19.27 9.07 -19.64
N SER A 45 -20.48 8.74 -20.10
CA SER A 45 -21.13 7.44 -19.84
C SER A 45 -20.40 6.23 -20.40
N GLN A 46 -19.46 6.42 -21.32
CA GLN A 46 -18.65 5.32 -21.84
C GLN A 46 -17.46 4.99 -20.93
N SER A 47 -17.09 5.87 -19.99
CA SER A 47 -15.89 5.74 -19.16
C SER A 47 -16.18 5.70 -17.65
N ILE A 48 -17.39 6.09 -17.23
CA ILE A 48 -17.82 6.03 -15.82
C ILE A 48 -19.01 5.10 -15.70
N GLU A 49 -18.82 4.01 -14.96
CA GLU A 49 -19.87 3.06 -14.59
C GLU A 49 -20.28 3.28 -13.13
N LEU A 50 -21.60 3.33 -12.88
CA LEU A 50 -22.14 3.47 -11.53
C LEU A 50 -22.40 2.08 -10.94
N VAL A 51 -21.82 1.80 -9.79
CA VAL A 51 -22.00 0.54 -9.06
C VAL A 51 -22.71 0.83 -7.75
N GLU A 52 -23.86 0.18 -7.54
CA GLU A 52 -24.68 0.42 -6.36
C GLU A 52 -24.16 -0.38 -5.16
N LEU A 53 -23.87 0.31 -4.05
CA LEU A 53 -23.59 -0.31 -2.75
C LEU A 53 -24.86 -0.26 -1.90
N HIS A 54 -25.46 -1.41 -1.66
CA HIS A 54 -26.63 -1.49 -0.79
C HIS A 54 -26.22 -1.50 0.69
N LEU A 55 -26.70 -0.50 1.44
CA LEU A 55 -26.59 -0.48 2.89
C LEU A 55 -27.59 -1.45 3.52
N PRO A 56 -27.21 -2.13 4.61
CA PRO A 56 -28.14 -2.96 5.37
C PRO A 56 -29.26 -2.09 5.98
N SER A 57 -30.48 -2.62 5.97
CA SER A 57 -31.63 -1.98 6.61
C SER A 57 -31.48 -2.02 8.13
N LEU A 58 -31.38 -0.85 8.78
CA LEU A 58 -31.46 -0.72 10.23
C LEU A 58 -32.85 -0.20 10.64
N PRO A 59 -33.41 -0.60 11.79
CA PRO A 59 -34.78 -0.27 12.20
C PRO A 59 -35.12 1.23 12.18
N ASN A 60 -34.13 2.08 12.45
CA ASN A 60 -34.28 3.53 12.56
C ASN A 60 -33.67 4.31 11.39
N LEU A 61 -33.24 3.63 10.31
CA LEU A 61 -32.59 4.26 9.16
C LEU A 61 -33.19 3.76 7.83
N PRO A 62 -34.37 4.26 7.44
CA PRO A 62 -34.98 3.95 6.16
C PRO A 62 -34.10 4.39 4.97
N PRO A 63 -34.28 3.81 3.76
CA PRO A 63 -33.41 4.07 2.61
C PRO A 63 -33.25 5.54 2.20
N HIS A 64 -34.26 6.39 2.43
CA HIS A 64 -34.17 7.82 2.12
C HIS A 64 -33.23 8.61 3.05
N TYR A 65 -32.79 8.01 4.16
CA TYR A 65 -31.76 8.53 5.08
C TYR A 65 -30.39 7.86 4.88
N HIS A 66 -30.18 7.12 3.78
CA HIS A 66 -28.85 6.64 3.37
C HIS A 66 -28.01 7.77 2.74
N THR A 67 -28.01 8.94 3.38
CA THR A 67 -27.32 10.16 2.97
C THR A 67 -27.25 11.12 4.16
N THR A 68 -26.21 11.97 4.23
CA THR A 68 -26.13 13.06 5.21
C THR A 68 -27.05 14.23 4.88
N ASN A 69 -27.47 14.36 3.60
CA ASN A 69 -28.30 15.47 3.15
C ASN A 69 -29.70 15.43 3.78
N GLY A 70 -29.94 16.33 4.74
CA GLY A 70 -31.22 16.39 5.46
C GLY A 70 -31.34 15.37 6.60
N LEU A 71 -30.27 14.65 6.93
CA LEU A 71 -30.27 13.66 8.00
C LEU A 71 -30.47 14.34 9.36
N PRO A 72 -31.45 13.90 10.17
CA PRO A 72 -31.56 14.34 11.55
C PRO A 72 -30.27 14.04 12.34
N PRO A 73 -29.73 14.99 13.14
CA PRO A 73 -28.43 14.83 13.80
C PRO A 73 -28.30 13.54 14.63
N HIS A 74 -29.37 13.13 15.32
CA HIS A 74 -29.40 11.92 16.14
C HIS A 74 -29.26 10.60 15.35
N LEU A 75 -29.41 10.62 14.02
CA LEU A 75 -29.26 9.44 13.15
C LEU A 75 -27.86 9.29 12.55
N MET A 76 -26.94 10.25 12.75
CA MET A 76 -25.60 10.23 12.17
C MET A 76 -24.83 8.94 12.52
N ASN A 77 -24.81 8.57 13.81
CA ASN A 77 -24.13 7.33 14.25
C ASN A 77 -24.80 6.07 13.68
N THR A 78 -26.13 6.10 13.50
CA THR A 78 -26.85 4.97 12.88
C THR A 78 -26.45 4.81 11.40
N LEU A 79 -26.28 5.92 10.67
CA LEU A 79 -25.80 5.91 9.29
C LEU A 79 -24.36 5.40 9.19
N LYS A 80 -23.45 5.87 10.05
CA LYS A 80 -22.07 5.37 10.13
C LYS A 80 -22.04 3.85 10.36
N THR A 81 -22.81 3.34 11.32
CA THR A 81 -22.90 1.89 11.58
C THR A 81 -23.50 1.11 10.41
N ALA A 82 -24.53 1.63 9.74
CA ALA A 82 -25.06 1.00 8.53
C ALA A 82 -23.99 0.90 7.44
N PHE A 83 -23.17 1.95 7.31
CA PHE A 83 -22.12 2.01 6.31
C PHE A 83 -20.97 1.04 6.58
N GLU A 84 -20.49 0.95 7.82
CA GLU A 84 -19.51 -0.07 8.24
C GLU A 84 -20.02 -1.50 7.97
N ASN A 85 -21.29 -1.76 8.29
CA ASN A 85 -21.92 -3.06 8.06
C ASN A 85 -22.12 -3.40 6.57
N ALA A 86 -21.85 -2.47 5.65
CA ALA A 86 -21.86 -2.72 4.21
C ALA A 86 -20.54 -3.33 3.69
N SER A 87 -19.49 -3.42 4.52
CA SER A 87 -18.19 -4.02 4.13
C SER A 87 -18.31 -5.39 3.43
N PRO A 88 -19.15 -6.35 3.88
CA PRO A 88 -19.32 -7.62 3.17
C PRO A 88 -19.92 -7.49 1.77
N ASN A 89 -20.80 -6.50 1.55
CA ASN A 89 -21.37 -6.23 0.22
C ASN A 89 -20.31 -5.60 -0.70
N PHE A 90 -19.49 -4.70 -0.17
CA PHE A 90 -18.36 -4.12 -0.89
C PHE A 90 -17.32 -5.18 -1.27
N SER A 91 -16.98 -6.11 -0.37
CA SER A 91 -16.07 -7.22 -0.69
C SER A 91 -16.58 -8.09 -1.85
N LYS A 92 -17.89 -8.33 -1.97
CA LYS A 92 -18.49 -9.03 -3.12
C LYS A 92 -18.37 -8.22 -4.42
N ILE A 93 -18.53 -6.91 -4.34
CA ILE A 93 -18.32 -6.00 -5.48
C ILE A 93 -16.87 -6.11 -5.95
N LEU A 94 -15.89 -6.03 -5.05
CA LEU A 94 -14.47 -6.17 -5.39
C LEU A 94 -14.15 -7.53 -6.04
N GLN A 95 -14.70 -8.62 -5.53
CA GLN A 95 -14.50 -9.97 -6.11
C GLN A 95 -15.11 -10.11 -7.51
N THR A 96 -16.21 -9.40 -7.76
CA THR A 96 -16.92 -9.44 -9.05
C THR A 96 -16.24 -8.56 -10.09
N LEU A 97 -15.95 -7.30 -9.74
CA LEU A 97 -15.36 -6.33 -10.66
C LEU A 97 -13.85 -6.54 -10.85
N LYS A 98 -13.15 -6.99 -9.81
CA LYS A 98 -11.69 -7.14 -9.76
C LYS A 98 -10.94 -5.89 -10.28
N PRO A 99 -11.19 -4.71 -9.69
CA PRO A 99 -10.53 -3.49 -10.13
C PRO A 99 -9.01 -3.56 -9.89
N ASP A 100 -8.24 -2.83 -10.69
CA ASP A 100 -6.79 -2.71 -10.52
C ASP A 100 -6.40 -1.85 -9.30
N LEU A 101 -7.30 -0.95 -8.88
CA LEU A 101 -7.09 -0.01 -7.78
C LEU A 101 -8.44 0.37 -7.15
N VAL A 102 -8.46 0.54 -5.83
CA VAL A 102 -9.56 1.17 -5.10
C VAL A 102 -9.13 2.57 -4.67
N ILE A 103 -9.93 3.59 -4.99
CA ILE A 103 -9.83 4.91 -4.35
C ILE A 103 -10.98 5.04 -3.37
N TYR A 104 -10.70 5.34 -2.09
CA TYR A 104 -11.70 5.34 -1.03
C TYR A 104 -11.65 6.61 -0.17
N ASP A 105 -12.79 6.96 0.44
CA ASP A 105 -12.93 8.13 1.31
C ASP A 105 -12.39 7.84 2.73
N TYR A 106 -12.02 8.89 3.46
CA TYR A 106 -11.62 8.83 4.86
C TYR A 106 -12.63 8.09 5.76
N ASN A 107 -13.94 8.29 5.57
CA ASN A 107 -14.98 7.65 6.41
C ASN A 107 -15.14 6.13 6.15
N GLN A 108 -14.29 5.53 5.31
CA GLN A 108 -14.38 4.13 4.88
C GLN A 108 -13.05 3.39 5.01
N PRO A 109 -12.36 3.43 6.16
CA PRO A 109 -11.08 2.73 6.33
C PRO A 109 -11.20 1.23 6.06
N TRP A 110 -12.38 0.65 6.34
CA TRP A 110 -12.68 -0.76 6.07
C TRP A 110 -12.62 -1.12 4.57
N ALA A 111 -12.71 -0.16 3.65
CA ALA A 111 -12.57 -0.40 2.22
C ALA A 111 -11.15 -0.83 1.85
N ALA A 112 -10.14 -0.27 2.51
CA ALA A 112 -8.74 -0.67 2.34
C ALA A 112 -8.50 -2.11 2.81
N ASP A 113 -9.03 -2.47 3.97
CA ASP A 113 -8.98 -3.85 4.49
C ASP A 113 -9.68 -4.83 3.53
N SER A 114 -10.87 -4.49 3.05
CA SER A 114 -11.62 -5.28 2.07
C SER A 114 -10.83 -5.47 0.76
N ALA A 115 -10.14 -4.43 0.28
CA ALA A 115 -9.30 -4.48 -0.91
C ALA A 115 -8.05 -5.33 -0.71
N SER A 116 -7.38 -5.17 0.44
CA SER A 116 -6.20 -5.96 0.84
C SER A 116 -6.50 -7.45 0.85
N TYR A 117 -7.67 -7.87 1.37
CA TYR A 117 -8.08 -9.28 1.41
C TYR A 117 -8.14 -9.95 0.02
N VAL A 118 -8.37 -9.17 -1.04
CA VAL A 118 -8.39 -9.65 -2.43
C VAL A 118 -7.17 -9.21 -3.24
N ASN A 119 -6.11 -8.73 -2.58
CA ASN A 119 -4.85 -8.25 -3.17
C ASN A 119 -5.03 -7.09 -4.15
N ILE A 120 -5.96 -6.17 -3.88
CA ILE A 120 -6.17 -4.95 -4.66
C ILE A 120 -5.58 -3.76 -3.89
N PRO A 121 -4.70 -2.93 -4.50
CA PRO A 121 -4.20 -1.73 -3.85
C PRO A 121 -5.34 -0.75 -3.55
N ALA A 122 -5.22 -0.02 -2.45
CA ALA A 122 -6.19 0.99 -2.05
C ALA A 122 -5.48 2.31 -1.71
N VAL A 123 -5.93 3.40 -2.33
CA VAL A 123 -5.43 4.75 -2.11
C VAL A 123 -6.56 5.59 -1.52
N GLN A 124 -6.28 6.29 -0.43
CA GLN A 124 -7.22 7.17 0.20
C GLN A 124 -7.30 8.50 -0.52
N PHE A 125 -8.51 9.04 -0.61
CA PHE A 125 -8.79 10.38 -1.08
C PHE A 125 -9.41 11.22 0.04
N LEU A 126 -8.66 12.22 0.49
CA LEU A 126 -9.07 13.16 1.53
C LEU A 126 -9.75 14.38 0.91
N THR A 127 -10.96 14.64 1.39
CA THR A 127 -11.79 15.79 1.02
C THR A 127 -11.61 16.98 1.99
N PHE A 128 -10.67 16.87 2.93
CA PHE A 128 -10.24 17.91 3.87
C PHE A 128 -8.95 18.59 3.40
N GLY A 129 -8.65 19.77 3.95
CA GLY A 129 -7.38 20.46 3.74
C GLY A 129 -6.21 19.78 4.45
N ALA A 130 -5.01 19.88 3.87
CA ALA A 130 -3.80 19.26 4.42
C ALA A 130 -3.44 19.83 5.80
N ALA A 131 -3.72 21.11 6.08
CA ALA A 131 -3.48 21.73 7.37
C ALA A 131 -4.31 21.10 8.50
N VAL A 132 -5.59 20.82 8.25
CA VAL A 132 -6.49 20.19 9.23
C VAL A 132 -6.05 18.78 9.55
N VAL A 133 -5.77 17.99 8.51
CA VAL A 133 -5.33 16.60 8.66
C VAL A 133 -3.98 16.53 9.39
N SER A 134 -3.05 17.45 9.07
CA SER A 134 -1.77 17.57 9.77
C SER A 134 -1.92 17.78 11.26
N LEU A 135 -2.80 18.70 11.67
CA LEU A 135 -3.04 18.98 13.10
C LEU A 135 -3.68 17.76 13.78
N ALA A 136 -4.68 17.14 13.15
CA ALA A 136 -5.37 16.00 13.71
C ALA A 136 -4.43 14.82 13.98
N ILE A 137 -3.49 14.53 13.06
CA ILE A 137 -2.47 13.48 13.24
C ILE A 137 -1.45 13.88 14.31
N HIS A 138 -0.93 15.12 14.25
CA HIS A 138 0.00 15.65 15.26
C HIS A 138 -0.56 15.52 16.68
N MET A 139 -1.85 15.81 16.87
CA MET A 139 -2.54 15.67 18.15
C MET A 139 -2.76 14.21 18.56
N SER A 140 -2.87 13.29 17.59
CA SER A 140 -3.10 11.86 17.83
C SER A 140 -1.81 11.14 18.23
N ASP A 141 -0.66 11.61 17.73
CA ASP A 141 0.67 11.06 18.05
C ASP A 141 1.17 11.42 19.46
N ASP A 142 0.35 12.11 20.27
CA ASP A 142 0.60 12.54 21.66
C ASP A 142 1.98 13.19 21.85
N THR A 143 2.43 13.96 20.86
CA THR A 143 3.69 14.69 20.94
C THR A 143 3.54 15.80 21.98
N GLU A 144 4.41 15.87 22.99
CA GLU A 144 4.47 17.03 23.91
C GLU A 144 4.78 18.35 23.17
N ASP A 145 5.21 18.24 21.91
CA ASP A 145 5.54 19.35 21.03
C ASP A 145 4.30 20.10 20.52
N LYS A 146 4.39 21.42 20.51
CA LYS A 146 3.37 22.29 19.91
C LYS A 146 3.33 22.08 18.40
N PHE A 147 2.13 22.15 17.83
CA PHE A 147 1.96 22.16 16.37
C PHE A 147 2.84 23.27 15.76
N PRO A 148 3.68 22.98 14.75
CA PRO A 148 4.76 23.87 14.32
C PRO A 148 4.29 25.11 13.53
N PHE A 149 2.98 25.26 13.31
CA PHE A 149 2.37 26.29 12.49
C PHE A 149 1.45 27.20 13.33
N PRO A 150 2.00 28.24 14.00
CA PRO A 150 1.27 29.05 14.98
C PRO A 150 0.12 29.89 14.37
N GLU A 151 0.14 30.12 13.06
CA GLU A 151 -0.96 30.78 12.35
C GLU A 151 -2.25 29.95 12.30
N ILE A 152 -2.15 28.64 12.48
CA ILE A 152 -3.29 27.75 12.63
C ILE A 152 -3.47 27.49 14.12
N TYR A 153 -4.40 28.21 14.73
CA TYR A 153 -4.72 28.08 16.15
C TYR A 153 -6.22 27.89 16.35
N LEU A 154 -6.58 27.25 17.45
CA LEU A 154 -7.95 27.00 17.87
C LEU A 154 -8.15 27.51 19.30
N HIS A 155 -9.32 28.07 19.58
CA HIS A 155 -9.78 28.33 20.94
C HIS A 155 -10.04 27.00 21.68
N GLU A 156 -10.07 27.04 23.02
CA GLU A 156 -10.19 25.83 23.83
C GLU A 156 -11.44 25.00 23.49
N TYR A 157 -12.59 25.66 23.27
CA TYR A 157 -13.83 24.98 22.88
C TYR A 157 -13.78 24.38 21.47
N GLU A 158 -13.08 25.03 20.54
CA GLU A 158 -12.88 24.51 19.17
C GLU A 158 -11.95 23.31 19.19
N MET A 159 -10.90 23.36 20.03
CA MET A 159 -9.97 22.26 20.25
C MET A 159 -10.68 21.03 20.84
N LEU A 160 -11.59 21.23 21.80
CA LEU A 160 -12.40 20.15 22.36
C LEU A 160 -13.31 19.53 21.29
N SER A 161 -13.99 20.37 20.49
CA SER A 161 -14.83 19.90 19.39
C SER A 161 -14.05 19.10 18.34
N LEU A 162 -12.84 19.55 17.98
CA LEU A 162 -11.97 18.81 17.07
C LEU A 162 -11.53 17.46 17.66
N LYS A 163 -11.15 17.42 18.94
CA LYS A 163 -10.78 16.16 19.63
C LYS A 163 -11.94 15.16 19.65
N GLU A 164 -13.17 15.63 19.89
CA GLU A 164 -14.35 14.79 19.82
C GLU A 164 -14.58 14.26 18.41
N ALA A 165 -14.48 15.12 17.38
CA ALA A 165 -14.63 14.71 15.99
C ALA A 165 -13.56 13.69 15.55
N VAL A 166 -12.30 13.88 15.96
CA VAL A 166 -11.18 12.96 15.69
C VAL A 166 -11.40 11.62 16.40
N LYS A 167 -12.00 11.61 17.59
CA LYS A 167 -12.32 10.38 18.32
C LYS A 167 -13.52 9.63 17.73
N GLU A 168 -14.49 10.35 17.18
CA GLU A 168 -15.71 9.79 16.58
C GLU A 168 -15.56 9.38 15.10
N ALA A 169 -14.37 9.57 14.53
CA ALA A 169 -14.08 9.30 13.13
C ALA A 169 -12.85 8.38 12.99
N PRO A 170 -12.85 7.45 12.02
CA PRO A 170 -13.81 7.24 10.93
C PRO A 170 -14.75 6.05 11.18
N GLY A 171 -14.90 5.62 12.43
CA GLY A 171 -15.72 4.46 12.80
C GLY A 171 -15.40 3.94 14.19
N ASN A 172 -15.99 2.81 14.57
CA ASN A 172 -15.69 2.18 15.87
C ASN A 172 -14.40 1.35 15.86
N LYS A 173 -13.90 0.99 14.66
CA LYS A 173 -12.81 0.01 14.50
C LYS A 173 -11.40 0.63 14.42
N TYR A 174 -11.26 1.83 13.89
CA TYR A 174 -9.96 2.46 13.63
C TYR A 174 -9.92 3.84 14.27
N SER A 175 -8.77 4.22 14.82
CA SER A 175 -8.48 5.61 15.14
C SER A 175 -8.28 6.45 13.88
N PHE A 176 -8.29 7.78 14.05
CA PHE A 176 -8.02 8.72 12.97
C PHE A 176 -6.70 8.44 12.26
N ASP A 177 -5.62 8.27 13.03
CA ASP A 177 -4.28 8.02 12.51
C ASP A 177 -4.19 6.68 11.75
N GLU A 178 -4.68 5.59 12.35
CA GLU A 178 -4.70 4.27 11.72
C GLU A 178 -5.40 4.31 10.36
N ALA A 179 -6.56 4.98 10.28
CA ALA A 179 -7.35 5.08 9.06
C ALA A 179 -6.62 5.81 7.93
N ILE A 180 -5.81 6.83 8.24
CA ILE A 180 -4.98 7.53 7.27
C ILE A 180 -3.82 6.63 6.83
N ARG A 181 -3.21 5.90 7.77
CA ARG A 181 -2.05 5.02 7.50
C ARG A 181 -2.39 3.79 6.66
N LEU A 182 -3.66 3.39 6.56
CA LEU A 182 -4.14 2.32 5.68
C LEU A 182 -3.96 2.61 4.18
N SER A 183 -3.87 3.88 3.78
CA SER A 183 -3.68 4.24 2.37
C SER A 183 -2.36 3.68 1.87
N ARG A 184 -2.32 3.05 0.69
CA ARG A 184 -1.09 2.51 0.14
C ARG A 184 -0.23 3.61 -0.49
N ASP A 185 1.04 3.72 -0.06
CA ASP A 185 2.16 4.53 -0.61
C ASP A 185 1.95 6.05 -0.76
N ILE A 186 0.77 6.47 -1.21
CA ILE A 186 0.36 7.83 -1.49
C ILE A 186 -0.99 8.13 -0.83
N ILE A 187 -1.33 9.41 -0.69
CA ILE A 187 -2.65 9.89 -0.28
C ILE A 187 -3.05 11.03 -1.22
N LEU A 188 -4.23 10.92 -1.83
CA LEU A 188 -4.78 12.00 -2.64
C LEU A 188 -5.46 13.02 -1.71
N VAL A 189 -5.19 14.31 -1.88
CA VAL A 189 -5.80 15.37 -1.06
C VAL A 189 -6.37 16.45 -1.97
N LYS A 190 -7.64 16.81 -1.76
CA LYS A 190 -8.34 17.88 -2.51
C LYS A 190 -7.77 19.25 -2.14
N THR A 191 -6.55 19.57 -2.57
CA THR A 191 -5.86 20.82 -2.23
C THR A 191 -4.92 21.24 -3.36
N CYS A 192 -4.29 22.40 -3.20
CA CYS A 192 -3.25 22.91 -4.07
C CYS A 192 -2.00 23.28 -3.25
N ARG A 193 -0.83 22.99 -3.82
CA ARG A 193 0.46 23.25 -3.16
C ARG A 193 0.75 24.75 -2.97
N ASP A 194 0.13 25.63 -3.75
CA ASP A 194 0.36 27.08 -3.70
C ASP A 194 0.01 27.73 -2.36
N PHE A 195 -0.93 27.16 -1.61
CA PHE A 195 -1.33 27.69 -0.31
C PHE A 195 -1.19 26.68 0.84
N GLU A 196 -1.15 25.38 0.57
CA GLU A 196 -0.92 24.36 1.60
C GLU A 196 0.43 23.64 1.56
N GLY A 197 1.39 24.07 0.72
CA GLY A 197 2.62 23.31 0.46
C GLY A 197 3.38 22.86 1.71
N LYS A 198 3.56 23.73 2.71
CA LYS A 198 4.24 23.37 3.97
C LYS A 198 3.45 22.37 4.82
N TYR A 199 2.11 22.40 4.78
CA TYR A 199 1.27 21.44 5.48
C TYR A 199 1.25 20.09 4.74
N ILE A 200 1.30 20.11 3.41
CA ILE A 200 1.47 18.91 2.58
C ILE A 200 2.80 18.21 2.92
N ASP A 201 3.89 18.97 2.98
CA ASP A 201 5.22 18.45 3.33
C ASP A 201 5.24 17.88 4.76
N TYR A 202 4.62 18.60 5.70
CA TYR A 202 4.53 18.16 7.09
C TYR A 202 3.69 16.88 7.24
N LEU A 203 2.51 16.84 6.62
CA LEU A 203 1.65 15.66 6.60
C LEU A 203 2.38 14.46 6.01
N SER A 204 3.10 14.66 4.90
CA SER A 204 3.88 13.60 4.25
C SER A 204 4.90 12.97 5.19
N ASN A 205 5.57 13.79 6.02
CA ASN A 205 6.51 13.33 7.03
C ASN A 205 5.80 12.58 8.17
N LEU A 206 4.70 13.12 8.70
CA LEU A 206 3.93 12.48 9.78
C LEU A 206 3.45 11.07 9.41
N VAL A 207 2.92 10.91 8.19
CA VAL A 207 2.36 9.62 7.75
C VAL A 207 3.35 8.75 6.99
N SER A 208 4.55 9.26 6.70
CA SER A 208 5.58 8.59 5.88
C SER A 208 5.04 8.11 4.52
N LYS A 209 4.21 8.94 3.87
CA LYS A 209 3.59 8.65 2.57
C LYS A 209 3.61 9.90 1.71
N LYS A 210 3.60 9.72 0.39
CA LYS A 210 3.54 10.87 -0.53
C LYS A 210 2.14 11.47 -0.54
N ILE A 211 2.05 12.76 -0.24
CA ILE A 211 0.79 13.50 -0.36
C ILE A 211 0.69 14.09 -1.76
N VAL A 212 -0.38 13.77 -2.48
CA VAL A 212 -0.60 14.16 -3.88
C VAL A 212 -1.80 15.12 -3.94
N PRO A 213 -1.57 16.42 -4.17
CA PRO A 213 -2.66 17.37 -4.38
C PRO A 213 -3.40 17.06 -5.68
N VAL A 214 -4.74 17.03 -5.63
CA VAL A 214 -5.60 16.78 -6.80
C VAL A 214 -6.25 18.06 -7.36
N GLY A 215 -5.89 19.22 -6.82
CA GLY A 215 -6.41 20.51 -7.20
C GLY A 215 -7.84 20.79 -6.72
N SER A 216 -8.54 21.67 -7.44
CA SER A 216 -9.80 22.25 -6.97
C SER A 216 -10.98 21.28 -6.96
N LEU A 217 -11.07 20.36 -7.93
CA LEU A 217 -12.20 19.45 -8.16
C LEU A 217 -13.58 20.12 -7.96
N VAL A 218 -13.72 21.36 -8.44
CA VAL A 218 -14.98 22.10 -8.39
C VAL A 218 -15.84 21.71 -9.58
N GLN A 219 -17.10 21.41 -9.31
CA GLN A 219 -18.11 21.02 -10.29
C GLN A 219 -18.19 22.03 -11.45
N GLU A 220 -18.24 21.52 -12.69
CA GLU A 220 -18.52 22.35 -13.86
C GLU A 220 -19.94 22.93 -13.77
N SER A 221 -20.11 24.20 -14.16
CA SER A 221 -21.42 24.84 -14.19
C SER A 221 -22.29 24.16 -15.26
N ILE A 222 -23.24 23.34 -14.82
CA ILE A 222 -24.28 22.78 -15.69
C ILE A 222 -25.47 23.74 -15.60
N ALA A 223 -25.72 24.51 -16.65
CA ALA A 223 -26.91 25.35 -16.71
C ALA A 223 -28.16 24.47 -16.71
N GLN A 224 -29.01 24.54 -15.66
CA GLN A 224 -30.36 23.95 -15.67
C GLN A 224 -31.24 24.29 -14.44
N ASP A 225 -32.15 25.26 -14.58
CA ASP A 225 -33.63 25.24 -14.32
C ASP A 225 -34.16 26.69 -14.48
N ASP A 226 -35.47 26.92 -14.60
CA ASP A 226 -36.04 28.29 -14.68
C ASP A 226 -35.65 29.16 -13.44
N HIS A 227 -35.48 28.52 -12.28
CA HIS A 227 -35.09 29.18 -11.03
C HIS A 227 -33.62 29.65 -11.06
N ASP A 228 -32.74 28.97 -11.79
CA ASP A 228 -31.35 29.41 -11.97
C ASP A 228 -31.31 30.68 -12.82
N GLU A 229 -32.17 30.76 -13.84
CA GLU A 229 -32.28 31.95 -14.70
C GLU A 229 -32.76 33.18 -13.91
N GLU A 230 -33.72 33.04 -12.99
CA GLU A 230 -34.17 34.16 -12.14
C GLU A 230 -33.02 34.71 -11.27
N ILE A 231 -32.21 33.82 -10.69
CA ILE A 231 -31.05 34.20 -9.87
C ILE A 231 -30.03 34.98 -10.71
N MET A 232 -29.73 34.49 -11.91
CA MET A 232 -28.77 35.16 -12.80
C MET A 232 -29.30 36.50 -13.29
N GLN A 233 -30.58 36.58 -13.68
CA GLN A 233 -31.22 37.83 -14.07
C GLN A 233 -31.24 38.87 -12.94
N TRP A 234 -31.35 38.42 -11.68
CA TRP A 234 -31.24 39.31 -10.53
C TRP A 234 -29.81 39.84 -10.38
N LEU A 235 -28.80 38.98 -10.56
CA LEU A 235 -27.37 39.34 -10.49
C LEU A 235 -26.91 40.25 -11.64
N ASP A 236 -27.45 40.07 -12.84
CA ASP A 236 -27.19 40.90 -14.03
C ASP A 236 -27.56 42.37 -13.81
N LYS A 237 -28.49 42.64 -12.90
CA LYS A 237 -28.91 44.00 -12.54
C LYS A 237 -28.00 44.66 -11.50
N LYS A 238 -26.99 43.96 -11.00
CA LYS A 238 -26.09 44.43 -9.94
C LYS A 238 -24.74 44.84 -10.51
N GLU A 239 -24.10 45.81 -9.87
CA GLU A 239 -22.76 46.24 -10.24
C GLU A 239 -21.73 45.13 -9.97
N LYS A 240 -20.61 45.18 -10.69
CA LYS A 240 -19.51 44.23 -10.53
C LYS A 240 -19.00 44.23 -9.08
N CYS A 241 -18.78 43.03 -8.52
CA CYS A 241 -18.32 42.84 -7.15
C CYS A 241 -19.15 43.56 -6.06
N SER A 242 -20.44 43.82 -6.29
CA SER A 242 -21.32 44.55 -5.35
C SER A 242 -22.23 43.67 -4.50
N THR A 243 -22.22 42.35 -4.72
CA THR A 243 -23.13 41.39 -4.09
C THR A 243 -22.38 40.36 -3.25
N VAL A 244 -22.91 40.03 -2.08
CA VAL A 244 -22.44 38.91 -1.26
C VAL A 244 -23.31 37.68 -1.49
N PHE A 245 -22.69 36.53 -1.71
CA PHE A 245 -23.38 35.25 -1.61
C PHE A 245 -23.26 34.70 -0.19
N VAL A 246 -24.35 34.18 0.39
CA VAL A 246 -24.41 33.67 1.77
C VAL A 246 -24.93 32.24 1.74
N SER A 247 -24.09 31.28 2.12
CA SER A 247 -24.45 29.85 2.17
C SER A 247 -23.62 29.10 3.21
N PHE A 248 -24.30 28.31 4.04
CA PHE A 248 -23.69 27.51 5.10
C PHE A 248 -23.68 26.00 4.79
N GLY A 249 -23.85 25.64 3.51
CA GLY A 249 -23.82 24.24 3.05
C GLY A 249 -25.10 23.46 3.38
N SER A 250 -25.04 22.13 3.22
CA SER A 250 -26.19 21.23 3.39
C SER A 250 -26.24 20.49 4.72
N GLU A 251 -25.15 20.48 5.47
CA GLU A 251 -24.99 19.63 6.66
C GLU A 251 -25.23 20.39 7.98
N TYR A 252 -25.13 21.72 7.96
CA TYR A 252 -25.40 22.55 9.13
C TYR A 252 -26.73 23.29 9.00
N PHE A 253 -27.55 23.21 10.05
CA PHE A 253 -28.80 23.97 10.16
C PHE A 253 -28.58 25.10 11.18
N LEU A 254 -28.76 26.35 10.75
CA LEU A 254 -28.62 27.50 11.62
C LEU A 254 -29.70 27.49 12.72
N SER A 255 -29.32 27.88 13.94
CA SER A 255 -30.27 28.15 15.01
C SER A 255 -31.12 29.39 14.68
N LYS A 256 -32.25 29.57 15.37
CA LYS A 256 -33.09 30.76 15.18
C LYS A 256 -32.31 32.03 15.51
N GLU A 257 -31.48 31.97 16.56
CA GLU A 257 -30.61 33.04 17.01
C GLU A 257 -29.58 33.40 15.93
N ASP A 258 -28.94 32.41 15.30
CA ASP A 258 -27.98 32.62 14.22
C ASP A 258 -28.64 33.18 12.95
N ILE A 259 -29.81 32.65 12.56
CA ILE A 259 -30.60 33.21 11.45
C ILE A 259 -30.89 34.69 11.70
N PHE A 260 -31.28 35.04 12.93
CA PHE A 260 -31.57 36.43 13.29
C PHE A 260 -30.32 37.32 13.30
N ALA A 261 -29.18 36.80 13.75
CA ALA A 261 -27.90 37.52 13.71
C ALA A 261 -27.44 37.79 12.27
N VAL A 262 -27.48 36.77 11.40
CA VAL A 262 -27.13 36.87 9.98
C VAL A 262 -28.07 37.84 9.26
N ALA A 263 -29.39 37.71 9.46
CA ALA A 263 -30.38 38.61 8.88
C ALA A 263 -30.09 40.07 9.24
N ARG A 264 -29.94 40.37 10.55
CA ARG A 264 -29.63 41.74 10.99
C ARG A 264 -28.29 42.24 10.46
N GLY A 265 -27.28 41.38 10.38
CA GLY A 265 -25.97 41.72 9.82
C GLY A 265 -26.06 42.11 8.34
N LEU A 266 -26.78 41.32 7.53
CA LEU A 266 -27.04 41.62 6.12
C LEU A 266 -27.83 42.93 5.96
N GLU A 267 -28.86 43.15 6.77
CA GLU A 267 -29.65 44.39 6.74
C GLU A 267 -28.79 45.64 7.08
N ARG A 268 -27.89 45.52 8.06
CA ARG A 268 -26.99 46.60 8.53
C ARG A 268 -25.82 46.85 7.59
N SER A 269 -25.37 45.84 6.86
CA SER A 269 -24.25 45.97 5.91
C SER A 269 -24.59 46.89 4.72
N LYS A 270 -25.87 47.02 4.39
CA LYS A 270 -26.41 47.79 3.24
C LYS A 270 -25.95 47.31 1.86
N VAL A 271 -25.23 46.19 1.75
CA VAL A 271 -24.83 45.61 0.46
C VAL A 271 -25.97 44.83 -0.20
N ASN A 272 -25.78 44.45 -1.47
CA ASN A 272 -26.64 43.47 -2.13
C ASN A 272 -26.28 42.06 -1.64
N PHE A 273 -27.25 41.16 -1.49
CA PHE A 273 -26.97 39.79 -1.09
C PHE A 273 -27.94 38.77 -1.66
N ILE A 274 -27.42 37.55 -1.82
CA ILE A 274 -28.21 36.33 -2.01
C ILE A 274 -27.96 35.43 -0.81
N TRP A 275 -29.02 35.01 -0.12
CA TRP A 275 -28.90 34.14 1.05
C TRP A 275 -29.71 32.86 0.89
N VAL A 276 -29.01 31.72 0.95
CA VAL A 276 -29.61 30.40 0.94
C VAL A 276 -29.84 29.91 2.36
N ILE A 277 -31.09 29.62 2.71
CA ILE A 277 -31.51 29.09 4.02
C ILE A 277 -32.02 27.66 3.86
N ARG A 278 -31.63 26.78 4.78
CA ARG A 278 -32.06 25.37 4.82
C ARG A 278 -32.62 25.02 6.20
N PHE A 279 -33.50 24.02 6.20
CA PHE A 279 -34.15 23.46 7.38
C PHE A 279 -34.06 21.93 7.33
N ALA A 280 -34.17 21.27 8.49
CA ALA A 280 -34.06 19.82 8.55
C ALA A 280 -35.19 19.12 7.78
N GLN A 281 -34.94 17.91 7.26
CA GLN A 281 -35.95 17.19 6.50
C GLN A 281 -37.15 16.86 7.39
N GLY A 282 -38.34 17.30 6.97
CA GLY A 282 -39.59 17.15 7.74
C GLY A 282 -40.06 18.45 8.42
N GLU A 283 -39.19 19.45 8.56
CA GLU A 283 -39.58 20.77 9.06
C GLU A 283 -40.32 21.58 7.99
N ARG A 284 -41.46 22.15 8.35
CA ARG A 284 -42.31 22.97 7.46
C ARG A 284 -42.23 24.46 7.83
N ILE A 285 -41.03 25.00 7.93
CA ILE A 285 -40.79 26.41 8.24
C ILE A 285 -40.81 27.23 6.93
N SER A 286 -41.58 28.31 6.85
CA SER A 286 -41.54 29.24 5.72
C SER A 286 -40.39 30.24 5.86
N ILE A 287 -39.97 30.90 4.77
CA ILE A 287 -38.93 31.94 4.85
C ILE A 287 -39.40 33.09 5.75
N GLN A 288 -40.68 33.47 5.65
CA GLN A 288 -41.27 34.55 6.43
C GLN A 288 -41.23 34.24 7.94
N ASP A 289 -41.53 32.99 8.32
CA ASP A 289 -41.55 32.57 9.73
C ASP A 289 -40.15 32.41 10.34
N ALA A 290 -39.14 32.15 9.49
CA ALA A 290 -37.75 31.98 9.93
C ALA A 290 -37.04 33.31 10.19
N LEU A 291 -37.49 34.40 9.58
CA LEU A 291 -36.81 35.69 9.58
C LEU A 291 -37.43 36.67 10.59
N PRO A 292 -36.70 37.74 11.00
CA PRO A 292 -37.28 38.81 11.80
C PRO A 292 -38.50 39.44 11.11
N GLU A 293 -39.50 39.84 11.89
CA GLU A 293 -40.71 40.47 11.38
C GLU A 293 -40.38 41.68 10.48
N GLY A 294 -41.01 41.76 9.30
CA GLY A 294 -40.82 42.82 8.32
C GLY A 294 -39.46 42.84 7.60
N TYR A 295 -38.65 41.79 7.74
CA TYR A 295 -37.28 41.77 7.19
C TYR A 295 -37.23 41.87 5.66
N LEU A 296 -38.07 41.10 4.96
CA LEU A 296 -38.07 41.04 3.50
C LEU A 296 -38.42 42.41 2.89
N GLU A 297 -39.35 43.14 3.52
CA GLU A 297 -39.73 44.49 3.14
C GLU A 297 -38.59 45.50 3.37
N ARG A 298 -37.85 45.39 4.49
CA ARG A 298 -36.72 46.29 4.80
C ARG A 298 -35.51 46.09 3.89
N VAL A 299 -35.25 44.85 3.44
CA VAL A 299 -34.15 44.58 2.52
C VAL A 299 -34.53 44.87 1.06
N GLY A 300 -35.79 44.66 0.69
CA GLY A 300 -36.32 44.95 -0.64
C GLY A 300 -35.48 44.33 -1.76
N GLU A 301 -35.29 45.06 -2.86
CA GLU A 301 -34.56 44.57 -4.04
C GLU A 301 -33.04 44.35 -3.81
N ARG A 302 -32.49 44.72 -2.65
CA ARG A 302 -31.09 44.46 -2.30
C ARG A 302 -30.84 43.02 -1.88
N GLY A 303 -31.87 42.32 -1.39
CA GLY A 303 -31.73 40.99 -0.83
C GLY A 303 -32.60 39.96 -1.52
N MET A 304 -32.03 38.83 -1.93
CA MET A 304 -32.77 37.65 -2.38
C MET A 304 -32.56 36.51 -1.39
N VAL A 305 -33.63 36.02 -0.77
CA VAL A 305 -33.57 34.88 0.17
C VAL A 305 -34.18 33.66 -0.49
N ILE A 306 -33.40 32.58 -0.57
CA ILE A 306 -33.76 31.34 -1.26
C ILE A 306 -33.87 30.23 -0.22
N LYS A 307 -34.97 29.48 -0.26
CA LYS A 307 -35.14 28.28 0.57
C LYS A 307 -34.62 27.06 -0.17
N GLY A 308 -33.72 26.31 0.46
CA GLY A 308 -33.25 25.03 -0.04
C GLY A 308 -31.92 25.12 -0.77
N TRP A 309 -31.93 25.01 -2.10
CA TRP A 309 -30.73 24.89 -2.92
C TRP A 309 -30.60 26.06 -3.90
N ALA A 310 -29.37 26.41 -4.25
CA ALA A 310 -29.04 27.40 -5.28
C ALA A 310 -27.77 26.92 -6.03
N PRO A 311 -27.57 27.36 -7.29
CA PRO A 311 -26.43 26.95 -8.11
C PRO A 311 -25.15 27.68 -7.66
N GLN A 312 -24.59 27.27 -6.51
CA GLN A 312 -23.49 27.96 -5.82
C GLN A 312 -22.29 28.26 -6.72
N ALA A 313 -21.79 27.27 -7.48
CA ALA A 313 -20.67 27.48 -8.39
C ALA A 313 -20.98 28.55 -9.47
N THR A 314 -22.19 28.52 -10.04
CA THR A 314 -22.62 29.51 -11.04
C THR A 314 -22.75 30.91 -10.43
N ILE A 315 -23.29 31.01 -9.21
CA ILE A 315 -23.39 32.28 -8.49
C ILE A 315 -21.98 32.84 -8.23
N LEU A 316 -21.07 32.04 -7.65
CA LEU A 316 -19.70 32.47 -7.35
C LEU A 316 -18.91 32.87 -8.59
N GLN A 317 -19.20 32.27 -9.75
CA GLN A 317 -18.59 32.64 -11.03
C GLN A 317 -19.11 33.99 -11.58
N HIS A 318 -20.25 34.48 -11.10
CA HIS A 318 -20.89 35.67 -11.65
C HIS A 318 -20.11 36.95 -11.29
N PRO A 319 -19.84 37.87 -12.26
CA PRO A 319 -19.03 39.08 -12.02
C PRO A 319 -19.56 40.01 -10.93
N SER A 320 -20.86 40.00 -10.66
CA SER A 320 -21.49 40.81 -9.62
C SER A 320 -21.19 40.33 -8.19
N ILE A 321 -20.73 39.09 -8.01
CA ILE A 321 -20.31 38.59 -6.70
C ILE A 321 -18.97 39.20 -6.30
N GLY A 322 -18.94 39.81 -5.12
CA GLY A 322 -17.75 40.45 -4.52
C GLY A 322 -17.25 39.77 -3.25
N GLY A 323 -18.03 38.83 -2.68
CA GLY A 323 -17.62 38.06 -1.51
C GLY A 323 -18.59 36.92 -1.20
N PHE A 324 -18.11 35.95 -0.42
CA PHE A 324 -18.82 34.75 -0.04
C PHE A 324 -18.83 34.58 1.47
N VAL A 325 -19.98 34.80 2.10
CA VAL A 325 -20.20 34.42 3.50
C VAL A 325 -20.39 32.92 3.58
N SER A 326 -19.44 32.26 4.24
CA SER A 326 -19.32 30.81 4.26
C SER A 326 -18.92 30.29 5.63
N HIS A 327 -19.42 29.11 5.96
CA HIS A 327 -18.96 28.32 7.10
C HIS A 327 -17.52 27.82 6.94
N CYS A 328 -16.86 28.04 5.79
CA CYS A 328 -15.49 27.57 5.53
C CYS A 328 -15.33 26.04 5.49
N GLY A 329 -16.39 25.30 5.16
CA GLY A 329 -16.23 23.90 4.77
C GLY A 329 -15.32 23.80 3.54
N TRP A 330 -14.46 22.78 3.50
CA TRP A 330 -13.35 22.71 2.55
C TRP A 330 -13.77 22.78 1.07
N SER A 331 -14.91 22.19 0.71
CA SER A 331 -15.42 22.31 -0.67
C SER A 331 -15.83 23.73 -1.04
N SER A 332 -16.49 24.46 -0.13
CA SER A 332 -16.83 25.87 -0.33
C SER A 332 -15.59 26.76 -0.38
N PHE A 333 -14.56 26.43 0.41
CA PHE A 333 -13.25 27.09 0.36
C PHE A 333 -12.64 26.96 -1.05
N MET A 334 -12.56 25.73 -1.58
CA MET A 334 -11.98 25.45 -2.90
C MET A 334 -12.76 26.11 -4.05
N GLU A 335 -14.10 26.18 -3.95
CA GLU A 335 -14.93 26.91 -4.92
C GLU A 335 -14.64 28.41 -4.94
N SER A 336 -14.58 29.02 -3.75
CA SER A 336 -14.28 30.45 -3.61
C SER A 336 -12.88 30.77 -4.16
N MET A 337 -11.90 29.89 -3.90
CA MET A 337 -10.55 29.97 -4.45
C MET A 337 -10.57 29.87 -5.97
N LYS A 338 -11.35 28.97 -6.55
CA LYS A 338 -11.42 28.77 -8.01
C LYS A 338 -11.94 30.00 -8.72
N PHE A 339 -12.98 30.62 -8.17
CA PHE A 339 -13.62 31.79 -8.79
C PHE A 339 -13.03 33.14 -8.34
N GLY A 340 -12.06 33.14 -7.43
CA GLY A 340 -11.39 34.35 -6.96
C GLY A 340 -12.29 35.26 -6.13
N VAL A 341 -13.24 34.67 -5.40
CA VAL A 341 -14.18 35.38 -4.53
C VAL A 341 -13.65 35.35 -3.10
N PRO A 342 -13.45 36.49 -2.42
CA PRO A 342 -13.05 36.51 -1.02
C PRO A 342 -14.05 35.84 -0.09
N ILE A 343 -13.55 35.15 0.93
CA ILE A 343 -14.38 34.50 1.95
C ILE A 343 -14.61 35.44 3.13
N ILE A 344 -15.87 35.55 3.56
CA ILE A 344 -16.25 36.13 4.85
C ILE A 344 -16.55 34.92 5.75
N ALA A 345 -15.58 34.55 6.56
CA ALA A 345 -15.59 33.30 7.29
C ALA A 345 -16.51 33.38 8.51
N MET A 346 -17.40 32.40 8.65
CA MET A 346 -18.30 32.23 9.81
C MET A 346 -18.32 30.75 10.21
N PRO A 347 -17.22 30.22 10.77
CA PRO A 347 -17.11 28.80 11.08
C PRO A 347 -18.20 28.35 12.07
N MET A 348 -18.69 27.11 11.89
CA MET A 348 -19.77 26.54 12.68
C MET A 348 -19.31 25.35 13.54
N HIS A 349 -18.58 24.37 12.98
CA HIS A 349 -18.14 23.18 13.70
C HIS A 349 -16.96 22.45 13.02
N ILE A 350 -16.33 21.50 13.73
CA ILE A 350 -15.30 20.55 13.26
C ILE A 350 -14.05 21.25 12.71
N ASP A 351 -13.83 21.22 11.40
CA ASP A 351 -12.61 21.66 10.71
C ASP A 351 -12.69 23.15 10.31
N GLN A 352 -13.89 23.70 10.34
CA GLN A 352 -14.21 25.01 9.82
C GLN A 352 -13.45 26.16 10.49
N PRO A 353 -13.27 26.19 11.82
CA PRO A 353 -12.48 27.24 12.45
C PRO A 353 -11.04 27.27 11.95
N MET A 354 -10.42 26.10 11.75
CA MET A 354 -9.07 26.03 11.20
C MET A 354 -9.02 26.55 9.76
N ASN A 355 -10.00 26.18 8.94
CA ASN A 355 -10.11 26.68 7.58
C ASN A 355 -10.27 28.20 7.58
N ALA A 356 -11.01 28.78 8.53
CA ALA A 356 -11.12 30.24 8.70
C ALA A 356 -9.76 30.90 9.02
N ARG A 357 -8.95 30.30 9.91
CA ARG A 357 -7.57 30.78 10.18
C ARG A 357 -6.70 30.70 8.93
N LEU A 358 -6.82 29.63 8.17
CA LEU A 358 -6.10 29.48 6.91
C LEU A 358 -6.51 30.56 5.91
N VAL A 359 -7.81 30.84 5.76
CA VAL A 359 -8.34 31.92 4.91
C VAL A 359 -7.69 33.27 5.25
N GLU A 360 -7.61 33.61 6.54
CA GLU A 360 -6.99 34.88 6.98
C GLU A 360 -5.47 34.87 6.77
N TYR A 361 -4.79 33.77 7.09
CA TYR A 361 -3.35 33.63 6.93
C TYR A 361 -2.91 33.82 5.47
N ILE A 362 -3.63 33.20 4.52
CA ILE A 362 -3.35 33.35 3.09
C ILE A 362 -3.93 34.64 2.50
N ARG A 363 -4.61 35.45 3.34
CA ARG A 363 -5.23 36.74 3.03
C ARG A 363 -6.33 36.67 1.96
N MET A 364 -7.05 35.55 1.91
CA MET A 364 -8.14 35.31 0.95
C MET A 364 -9.51 35.64 1.55
N GLY A 365 -9.56 36.00 2.82
CA GLY A 365 -10.79 36.39 3.48
C GLY A 365 -10.57 36.95 4.87
N VAL A 366 -11.67 37.21 5.56
CA VAL A 366 -11.71 37.75 6.93
C VAL A 366 -12.75 36.98 7.72
N GLU A 367 -12.44 36.62 8.96
CA GLU A 367 -13.42 36.01 9.85
C GLU A 367 -14.32 37.06 10.49
N ALA A 368 -15.64 36.79 10.48
CA ALA A 368 -16.59 37.49 11.34
C ALA A 368 -16.55 36.81 12.72
N VAL A 369 -15.69 37.34 13.59
CA VAL A 369 -15.34 36.74 14.88
C VAL A 369 -16.57 36.63 15.80
N ARG A 370 -16.72 35.48 16.45
CA ARG A 370 -17.75 35.25 17.46
C ARG A 370 -17.40 35.96 18.76
N ASP A 371 -18.39 36.26 19.59
CA ASP A 371 -18.11 36.79 20.93
C ASP A 371 -17.51 35.73 21.88
N GLU A 372 -17.21 36.14 23.11
CA GLU A 372 -16.63 35.27 24.15
C GLU A 372 -17.53 34.05 24.50
N ASP A 373 -18.84 34.13 24.22
CA ASP A 373 -19.79 33.03 24.39
C ASP A 373 -19.90 32.13 23.14
N GLY A 374 -19.15 32.42 22.08
CA GLY A 374 -19.23 31.71 20.80
C GLY A 374 -20.45 32.07 19.94
N LYS A 375 -21.11 33.21 20.19
CA LYS A 375 -22.31 33.64 19.45
C LYS A 375 -21.98 34.59 18.31
N LEU A 376 -22.79 34.51 17.25
CA LEU A 376 -22.71 35.43 16.11
C LEU A 376 -23.28 36.80 16.47
N GLN A 377 -22.49 37.85 16.21
CA GLN A 377 -22.88 39.24 16.46
C GLN A 377 -23.22 39.95 15.14
N SER A 378 -24.43 40.53 15.07
CA SER A 378 -24.92 41.15 13.82
C SER A 378 -24.08 42.34 13.36
N GLU A 379 -23.53 43.08 14.31
CA GLU A 379 -22.61 44.20 14.11
C GLU A 379 -21.32 43.73 13.46
N GLU A 380 -20.74 42.64 13.96
CA GLU A 380 -19.49 42.10 13.44
C GLU A 380 -19.65 41.51 12.04
N ILE A 381 -20.76 40.82 11.80
CA ILE A 381 -21.15 40.35 10.46
C ILE A 381 -21.22 41.54 9.49
N ALA A 382 -21.92 42.62 9.87
CA ALA A 382 -22.07 43.79 9.01
C ALA A 382 -20.74 44.50 8.76
N ASN A 383 -19.90 44.64 9.79
CA ASN A 383 -18.58 45.26 9.69
C ASN A 383 -17.66 44.46 8.77
N THR A 384 -17.61 43.14 8.94
CA THR A 384 -16.78 42.26 8.12
C THR A 384 -17.21 42.26 6.66
N ILE A 385 -18.52 42.20 6.39
CA ILE A 385 -19.06 42.33 5.03
C ILE A 385 -18.63 43.65 4.38
N ARG A 386 -18.77 44.78 5.10
CA ARG A 386 -18.38 46.10 4.56
C ARG A 386 -16.87 46.21 4.39
N LYS A 387 -16.08 45.68 5.32
CA LYS A 387 -14.62 45.63 5.20
C LYS A 387 -14.20 44.95 3.91
N VAL A 388 -14.76 43.76 3.63
CA VAL A 388 -14.37 42.97 2.44
C VAL A 388 -14.89 43.58 1.13
N LEU A 389 -16.13 44.10 1.08
CA LEU A 389 -16.72 44.57 -0.18
C LEU A 389 -16.60 46.07 -0.46
N VAL A 390 -16.66 46.91 0.58
CA VAL A 390 -16.91 48.36 0.45
C VAL A 390 -15.68 49.17 0.83
N GLU A 391 -15.00 48.79 1.91
CA GLU A 391 -13.87 49.56 2.42
C GLU A 391 -12.60 49.32 1.57
N GLU A 392 -11.74 50.34 1.53
CA GLU A 392 -10.41 50.29 0.88
C GLU A 392 -9.51 49.24 1.56
N SER A 393 -9.67 49.06 2.88
CA SER A 393 -8.95 48.06 3.68
C SER A 393 -9.19 46.61 3.23
N GLY A 394 -10.27 46.34 2.49
CA GLY A 394 -10.56 45.03 1.89
C GLY A 394 -9.97 44.82 0.50
N GLU A 395 -9.35 45.83 -0.11
CA GLU A 395 -8.80 45.73 -1.47
C GLU A 395 -7.72 44.67 -1.57
N ASP A 396 -6.83 44.59 -0.58
CA ASP A 396 -5.78 43.57 -0.50
C ASP A 396 -6.37 42.15 -0.52
N VAL A 397 -7.47 41.92 0.19
CA VAL A 397 -8.14 40.62 0.25
C VAL A 397 -8.78 40.28 -1.11
N ARG A 398 -9.44 41.25 -1.75
CA ARG A 398 -10.02 41.08 -3.09
C ARG A 398 -8.97 40.79 -4.15
N ASN A 399 -7.82 41.48 -4.10
CA ASN A 399 -6.72 41.27 -5.03
C ASN A 399 -6.04 39.92 -4.79
N LYS A 400 -5.87 39.52 -3.53
CA LYS A 400 -5.26 38.23 -3.20
C LYS A 400 -6.13 37.04 -3.63
N ALA A 401 -7.45 37.12 -3.44
CA ALA A 401 -8.37 36.08 -3.90
C ALA A 401 -8.26 35.87 -5.43
N LYS A 402 -8.15 36.96 -6.20
CA LYS A 402 -7.94 36.89 -7.66
C LYS A 402 -6.57 36.29 -8.02
N GLU A 403 -5.50 36.73 -7.37
CA GLU A 403 -4.13 36.21 -7.60
C GLU A 403 -4.06 34.69 -7.38
N LEU A 404 -4.65 34.20 -6.28
CA LEU A 404 -4.67 32.78 -5.95
C LEU A 404 -5.55 31.97 -6.90
N SER A 405 -6.69 32.54 -7.33
CA SER A 405 -7.54 31.95 -8.38
C SER A 405 -6.79 31.78 -9.69
N GLU A 406 -6.08 32.81 -10.15
CA GLU A 406 -5.28 32.76 -11.38
C GLU A 406 -4.20 31.68 -11.31
N LYS A 407 -3.47 31.61 -10.18
CA LYS A 407 -2.45 30.56 -9.95
C LYS A 407 -3.04 29.15 -9.97
N MET A 408 -4.13 28.94 -9.25
CA MET A 408 -4.77 27.63 -9.15
C MET A 408 -5.36 27.18 -10.50
N ASN A 409 -5.98 28.09 -11.24
CA ASN A 409 -6.55 27.80 -12.55
C ASN A 409 -5.45 27.54 -13.60
N ALA A 410 -4.29 28.18 -13.50
CA ALA A 410 -3.17 27.95 -14.42
C ALA A 410 -2.55 26.55 -14.27
N LYS A 411 -2.62 25.95 -13.08
CA LYS A 411 -1.98 24.66 -12.76
C LYS A 411 -2.93 23.46 -12.75
N GLY A 412 -4.23 23.67 -12.93
CA GLY A 412 -5.25 22.63 -12.73
C GLY A 412 -4.99 21.34 -13.51
N ASP A 413 -4.59 21.44 -14.78
CA ASP A 413 -4.30 20.27 -15.63
C ASP A 413 -2.96 19.60 -15.25
N GLU A 414 -1.98 20.36 -14.76
CA GLU A 414 -0.68 19.83 -14.32
C GLU A 414 -0.82 18.97 -13.05
N GLU A 415 -1.62 19.41 -12.08
CA GLU A 415 -1.86 18.66 -10.84
C GLU A 415 -2.54 17.32 -11.12
N ILE A 416 -3.54 17.29 -12.01
CA ILE A 416 -4.17 16.03 -12.44
C ILE A 416 -3.19 15.14 -13.20
N GLY A 417 -2.29 15.69 -14.02
CA GLY A 417 -1.20 14.95 -14.64
C GLY A 417 -0.34 14.22 -13.61
N GLY A 418 0.04 14.90 -12.52
CA GLY A 418 0.78 14.30 -11.41
C GLY A 418 0.02 13.19 -10.69
N VAL A 419 -1.31 13.34 -10.52
CA VAL A 419 -2.16 12.28 -9.96
C VAL A 419 -2.13 11.03 -10.84
N VAL A 420 -2.27 11.19 -12.16
CA VAL A 420 -2.22 10.07 -13.11
C VAL A 420 -0.87 9.37 -13.06
N GLU A 421 0.23 10.13 -13.02
CA GLU A 421 1.57 9.55 -12.90
C GLU A 421 1.73 8.71 -11.63
N GLU A 422 1.29 9.21 -10.48
CA GLU A 422 1.39 8.45 -9.22
C GLU A 422 0.48 7.23 -9.20
N LEU A 423 -0.76 7.32 -9.67
CA LEU A 423 -1.70 6.18 -9.69
C LEU A 423 -1.30 5.12 -10.73
N ALA A 424 -0.66 5.53 -11.85
CA ALA A 424 -0.22 4.62 -12.89
C ALA A 424 1.15 3.98 -12.61
N LYS A 425 1.90 4.46 -11.60
CA LYS A 425 3.17 3.85 -11.21
C LYS A 425 2.94 2.42 -10.76
N LYS A 426 3.54 1.47 -11.46
CA LYS A 426 3.63 0.09 -11.01
C LYS A 426 4.58 0.04 -9.82
N HIS A 427 4.03 -0.21 -8.64
CA HIS A 427 4.81 -0.38 -7.43
C HIS A 427 5.71 -1.61 -7.56
N THR A 428 7.00 -1.44 -7.31
CA THR A 428 7.99 -2.51 -7.33
C THR A 428 8.12 -3.07 -5.93
N ILE A 429 7.86 -4.37 -5.76
CA ILE A 429 7.93 -5.01 -4.45
C ILE A 429 9.39 -5.21 -4.07
N SER A 430 9.79 -4.65 -2.93
CA SER A 430 11.13 -4.78 -2.38
C SER A 430 11.26 -6.01 -1.48
N VAL A 431 12.29 -6.84 -1.71
CA VAL A 431 12.48 -8.10 -0.97
C VAL A 431 13.90 -8.20 -0.46
N LEU A 432 14.06 -8.41 0.85
CA LEU A 432 15.36 -8.72 1.45
C LEU A 432 15.53 -10.23 1.58
N MET A 433 16.58 -10.76 0.95
CA MET A 433 16.92 -12.17 0.95
C MET A 433 18.12 -12.43 1.87
N LEU A 434 18.00 -13.37 2.81
CA LEU A 434 19.08 -13.79 3.70
C LEU A 434 19.30 -15.32 3.65
N PRO A 435 20.17 -15.83 2.75
CA PRO A 435 20.58 -17.23 2.74
C PRO A 435 21.52 -17.60 3.90
N TRP A 436 21.63 -18.90 4.19
CA TRP A 436 22.75 -19.44 4.97
C TRP A 436 24.09 -19.19 4.27
N GLN A 437 25.19 -19.04 5.03
CA GLN A 437 26.51 -18.61 4.51
C GLN A 437 27.29 -19.72 3.77
N ALA A 438 26.56 -20.56 3.04
CA ALA A 438 27.07 -21.64 2.21
C ALA A 438 26.67 -21.44 0.75
N HIS A 439 27.58 -21.78 -0.18
CA HIS A 439 27.32 -21.57 -1.62
C HIS A 439 26.13 -22.40 -2.12
N GLY A 440 25.88 -23.57 -1.53
CA GLY A 440 24.70 -24.39 -1.83
C GLY A 440 23.37 -23.72 -1.49
N HIS A 441 23.38 -22.72 -0.61
CA HIS A 441 22.21 -21.94 -0.21
C HIS A 441 22.14 -20.62 -0.98
N ILE A 442 23.26 -19.91 -1.08
CA ILE A 442 23.35 -18.61 -1.76
C ILE A 442 22.99 -18.73 -3.25
N ASN A 443 23.39 -19.82 -3.91
CA ASN A 443 23.13 -20.01 -5.34
C ASN A 443 21.62 -20.08 -5.67
N PRO A 444 20.82 -20.96 -5.02
CA PRO A 444 19.36 -20.95 -5.18
C PRO A 444 18.72 -19.58 -4.92
N PHE A 445 19.15 -18.87 -3.87
CA PHE A 445 18.64 -17.54 -3.56
C PHE A 445 18.97 -16.53 -4.67
N LEU A 446 20.18 -16.55 -5.23
CA LEU A 446 20.55 -15.70 -6.35
C LEU A 446 19.74 -15.99 -7.62
N GLU A 447 19.52 -17.26 -7.95
CA GLU A 447 18.72 -17.62 -9.13
C GLU A 447 17.23 -17.30 -8.93
N LEU A 448 16.71 -17.42 -7.70
CA LEU A 448 15.39 -16.91 -7.34
C LEU A 448 15.33 -15.38 -7.47
N ALA A 449 16.33 -14.67 -6.97
CA ALA A 449 16.44 -13.21 -7.08
C ALA A 449 16.37 -12.75 -8.53
N LYS A 450 17.12 -13.38 -9.45
CA LYS A 450 17.06 -13.07 -10.89
C LYS A 450 15.67 -13.28 -11.50
N LYS A 451 15.01 -14.39 -11.15
CA LYS A 451 13.64 -14.66 -11.63
C LYS A 451 12.64 -13.64 -11.10
N LEU A 452 12.73 -13.25 -9.83
CA LEU A 452 11.86 -12.23 -9.24
C LEU A 452 12.15 -10.84 -9.79
N ALA A 453 13.42 -10.47 -9.96
CA ALA A 453 13.84 -9.20 -10.57
C ALA A 453 13.23 -9.01 -11.97
N SER A 454 13.09 -10.09 -12.74
CA SER A 454 12.40 -10.06 -14.05
C SER A 454 10.86 -9.84 -13.97
N LYS A 455 10.30 -9.77 -12.76
CA LYS A 455 8.85 -9.76 -12.47
C LYS A 455 8.43 -8.62 -11.54
N ASN A 456 9.00 -7.42 -11.72
CA ASN A 456 8.63 -6.20 -10.97
C ASN A 456 8.91 -6.31 -9.45
N PHE A 457 10.00 -6.99 -9.09
CA PHE A 457 10.57 -7.01 -7.75
C PHE A 457 11.93 -6.32 -7.74
N HIS A 458 12.24 -5.62 -6.66
CA HIS A 458 13.57 -5.16 -6.32
C HIS A 458 14.12 -6.05 -5.22
N ILE A 459 15.31 -6.61 -5.40
CA ILE A 459 15.87 -7.61 -4.49
C ILE A 459 17.12 -7.06 -3.81
N TYR A 460 17.11 -7.09 -2.49
CA TYR A 460 18.30 -6.93 -1.67
C TYR A 460 18.81 -8.33 -1.30
N LEU A 461 19.93 -8.77 -1.87
CA LEU A 461 20.55 -10.05 -1.52
C LEU A 461 21.61 -9.82 -0.44
N CYS A 462 21.29 -10.23 0.79
CA CYS A 462 22.10 -9.98 1.99
C CYS A 462 22.99 -11.17 2.32
N SER A 463 24.30 -10.96 2.44
CA SER A 463 25.26 -12.02 2.80
C SER A 463 26.58 -11.40 3.27
N THR A 464 27.53 -12.21 3.72
CA THR A 464 28.84 -11.73 4.16
C THR A 464 29.67 -11.19 2.99
N PRO A 465 30.60 -10.24 3.22
CA PRO A 465 31.40 -9.66 2.13
C PRO A 465 32.16 -10.70 1.29
N VAL A 466 32.69 -11.75 1.93
CA VAL A 466 33.41 -12.83 1.24
C VAL A 466 32.51 -13.61 0.27
N ASN A 467 31.25 -13.85 0.64
CA ASN A 467 30.26 -14.51 -0.20
C ASN A 467 29.74 -13.58 -1.31
N LEU A 468 29.48 -12.31 -1.01
CA LEU A 468 29.04 -11.35 -2.02
C LEU A 468 30.10 -11.12 -3.09
N ASN A 469 31.37 -11.05 -2.71
CA ASN A 469 32.48 -10.96 -3.66
C ASN A 469 32.56 -12.17 -4.61
N SER A 470 32.19 -13.38 -4.16
CA SER A 470 32.21 -14.57 -5.02
C SER A 470 31.06 -14.60 -6.04
N ILE A 471 29.93 -13.94 -5.75
CA ILE A 471 28.77 -13.91 -6.65
C ILE A 471 28.61 -12.60 -7.42
N LYS A 472 29.34 -11.54 -7.08
CA LYS A 472 29.19 -10.20 -7.68
C LYS A 472 29.23 -10.20 -9.20
N LYS A 473 30.15 -10.98 -9.80
CA LYS A 473 30.27 -11.12 -11.26
C LYS A 473 29.07 -11.81 -11.92
N ARG A 474 28.28 -12.57 -11.15
CA ARG A 474 27.09 -13.30 -11.62
C ARG A 474 25.82 -12.44 -11.60
N VAL A 475 25.89 -11.24 -11.03
CA VAL A 475 24.89 -10.19 -11.19
C VAL A 475 25.35 -9.33 -12.36
N SER A 476 24.94 -9.71 -13.59
CA SER A 476 25.30 -8.97 -14.80
C SER A 476 24.64 -7.58 -14.82
N GLU A 477 25.08 -6.70 -15.73
CA GLU A 477 24.47 -5.37 -15.95
C GLU A 477 22.94 -5.45 -16.16
N LYS A 478 22.45 -6.57 -16.69
CA LYS A 478 21.01 -6.83 -16.85
C LYS A 478 20.23 -6.74 -15.53
N TYR A 479 20.82 -7.15 -14.42
CA TYR A 479 20.16 -7.24 -13.13
C TYR A 479 20.63 -6.17 -12.13
N SER A 480 21.63 -5.34 -12.47
CA SER A 480 22.27 -4.42 -11.53
C SER A 480 21.36 -3.28 -11.03
N GLN A 481 20.26 -3.00 -11.73
CA GLN A 481 19.26 -2.01 -11.30
C GLN A 481 18.17 -2.62 -10.39
N SER A 482 18.07 -3.95 -10.33
CA SER A 482 16.98 -4.67 -9.65
C SER A 482 17.48 -5.62 -8.56
N ILE A 483 18.78 -5.88 -8.49
CA ILE A 483 19.41 -6.69 -7.45
C ILE A 483 20.56 -5.88 -6.84
N GLU A 484 20.44 -5.57 -5.55
CA GLU A 484 21.47 -4.93 -4.76
C GLU A 484 22.07 -5.94 -3.77
N LEU A 485 23.40 -5.91 -3.61
CA LEU A 485 24.12 -6.81 -2.70
C LEU A 485 24.36 -6.09 -1.38
N ILE A 486 23.78 -6.60 -0.29
CA ILE A 486 23.83 -5.97 1.03
C ILE A 486 24.79 -6.73 1.95
N GLU A 487 25.84 -6.05 2.39
CA GLU A 487 26.85 -6.66 3.25
C GLU A 487 26.33 -6.85 4.69
N LEU A 488 26.32 -8.10 5.15
CA LEU A 488 26.13 -8.45 6.56
C LEU A 488 27.50 -8.73 7.18
N HIS A 489 27.97 -7.80 8.01
CA HIS A 489 29.21 -7.99 8.75
C HIS A 489 28.97 -8.83 10.01
N LEU A 490 29.64 -9.99 10.09
CA LEU A 490 29.63 -10.82 11.28
C LEU A 490 30.65 -10.29 12.30
N PRO A 491 30.37 -10.41 13.61
CA PRO A 491 31.35 -10.10 14.65
C PRO A 491 32.59 -11.00 14.51
N SER A 492 33.75 -10.45 14.83
CA SER A 492 35.00 -11.22 14.88
C SER A 492 35.02 -12.06 16.16
N LEU A 493 35.12 -13.38 16.01
CA LEU A 493 35.31 -14.33 17.11
C LEU A 493 36.75 -14.88 17.08
N PRO A 494 37.28 -15.42 18.20
CA PRO A 494 38.56 -16.12 18.20
C PRO A 494 38.59 -17.16 17.07
N ASP A 495 39.69 -17.16 16.31
CA ASP A 495 39.95 -18.11 15.23
C ASP A 495 38.98 -18.04 14.01
N LEU A 496 38.08 -17.04 13.93
CA LEU A 496 37.18 -16.83 12.79
C LEU A 496 37.39 -15.46 12.09
N PRO A 497 38.51 -15.28 11.35
CA PRO A 497 38.77 -14.09 10.54
C PRO A 497 37.73 -13.90 9.40
N PRO A 498 37.62 -12.70 8.81
CA PRO A 498 36.61 -12.38 7.79
C PRO A 498 36.56 -13.31 6.56
N HIS A 499 37.69 -13.90 6.16
CA HIS A 499 37.73 -14.85 5.04
C HIS A 499 37.07 -16.20 5.36
N TYR A 500 36.84 -16.51 6.64
CA TYR A 500 36.08 -17.68 7.12
C TYR A 500 34.62 -17.36 7.46
N HIS A 501 34.11 -16.18 7.07
CA HIS A 501 32.68 -15.87 7.15
C HIS A 501 31.87 -16.53 6.02
N THR A 502 32.25 -17.76 5.65
CA THR A 502 31.68 -18.61 4.60
C THR A 502 32.02 -20.06 4.92
N THR A 503 31.20 -21.02 4.48
CA THR A 503 31.55 -22.45 4.60
C THR A 503 32.61 -22.89 3.60
N ASN A 504 32.87 -22.10 2.54
CA ASN A 504 33.84 -22.46 1.51
C ASN A 504 35.27 -22.43 2.06
N GLY A 505 35.85 -23.61 2.29
CA GLY A 505 37.19 -23.74 2.85
C GLY A 505 37.28 -23.59 4.37
N LEU A 506 36.13 -23.56 5.06
CA LEU A 506 36.08 -23.47 6.51
C LEU A 506 36.60 -24.76 7.17
N PRO A 507 37.58 -24.68 8.08
CA PRO A 507 37.99 -25.82 8.89
C PRO A 507 36.80 -26.41 9.68
N PRO A 508 36.59 -27.75 9.70
CA PRO A 508 35.40 -28.36 10.31
C PRO A 508 35.14 -27.95 11.76
N HIS A 509 36.19 -27.75 12.55
CA HIS A 509 36.09 -27.34 13.95
C HIS A 509 35.56 -25.90 14.16
N LEU A 510 35.56 -25.06 13.12
CA LEU A 510 35.06 -23.67 13.17
C LEU A 510 33.60 -23.52 12.74
N MET A 511 32.93 -24.60 12.33
CA MET A 511 31.52 -24.55 11.90
C MET A 511 30.60 -23.97 12.98
N ASN A 512 30.77 -24.39 14.23
CA ASN A 512 29.97 -23.86 15.35
C ASN A 512 30.31 -22.40 15.65
N THR A 513 31.58 -22.00 15.53
CA THR A 513 32.01 -20.60 15.66
C THR A 513 31.35 -19.72 14.60
N LEU A 514 31.25 -20.18 13.34
CA LEU A 514 30.54 -19.46 12.27
C LEU A 514 29.03 -19.32 12.58
N LYS A 515 28.37 -20.40 13.04
CA LYS A 515 26.96 -20.35 13.46
C LYS A 515 26.75 -19.30 14.56
N THR A 516 27.58 -19.31 15.60
CA THR A 516 27.51 -18.32 16.69
C THR A 516 27.76 -16.89 16.19
N ALA A 517 28.75 -16.68 15.32
CA ALA A 517 28.99 -15.36 14.73
C ALA A 517 27.77 -14.87 13.94
N PHE A 518 27.10 -15.77 13.21
CA PHE A 518 25.92 -15.45 12.44
C PHE A 518 24.71 -15.08 13.32
N GLU A 519 24.48 -15.80 14.42
CA GLU A 519 23.44 -15.45 15.41
C GLU A 519 23.71 -14.08 16.06
N LEU A 520 24.95 -13.81 16.44
CA LEU A 520 25.36 -12.52 17.03
C LEU A 520 25.24 -11.34 16.04
N ALA A 521 25.06 -11.60 14.74
CA ALA A 521 24.83 -10.57 13.73
C ALA A 521 23.36 -10.07 13.68
N SER A 522 22.45 -10.68 14.46
CA SER A 522 21.03 -10.29 14.52
C SER A 522 20.81 -8.77 14.67
N PRO A 523 21.50 -8.04 15.58
CA PRO A 523 21.33 -6.58 15.70
C PRO A 523 21.77 -5.80 14.45
N ASN A 524 22.77 -6.28 13.72
CA ASN A 524 23.20 -5.65 12.46
C ASN A 524 22.15 -5.86 11.37
N PHE A 525 21.55 -7.06 11.31
CA PHE A 525 20.44 -7.32 10.41
C PHE A 525 19.20 -6.49 10.74
N SER A 526 18.86 -6.30 12.03
CA SER A 526 17.76 -5.42 12.42
C SER A 526 17.98 -3.97 11.95
N LYS A 527 19.21 -3.46 12.02
CA LYS A 527 19.55 -2.13 11.45
C LYS A 527 19.39 -2.09 9.93
N ILE A 528 19.74 -3.17 9.23
CA ILE A 528 19.52 -3.29 7.78
C ILE A 528 18.01 -3.21 7.47
N LEU A 529 17.17 -3.93 8.22
CA LEU A 529 15.71 -3.84 8.07
C LEU A 529 15.17 -2.42 8.31
N GLN A 530 15.66 -1.73 9.35
CA GLN A 530 15.30 -0.33 9.64
C GLN A 530 15.78 0.64 8.56
N THR A 531 16.85 0.31 7.85
CA THR A 531 17.38 1.20 6.80
C THR A 531 16.64 0.97 5.48
N LEU A 532 16.42 -0.30 5.12
CA LEU A 532 15.86 -0.67 3.82
C LEU A 532 14.33 -0.70 3.80
N HIS A 533 13.68 -0.95 4.94
CA HIS A 533 12.23 -1.13 5.07
C HIS A 533 11.61 -2.01 3.95
N PRO A 534 12.09 -3.24 3.74
CA PRO A 534 11.61 -4.09 2.66
C PRO A 534 10.15 -4.52 2.87
N ASP A 535 9.42 -4.74 1.78
CA ASP A 535 8.03 -5.25 1.81
C ASP A 535 7.95 -6.72 2.27
N LEU A 536 9.03 -7.48 2.09
CA LEU A 536 9.12 -8.90 2.42
C LEU A 536 10.55 -9.32 2.77
N VAL A 537 10.71 -10.19 3.76
CA VAL A 537 11.95 -10.92 4.01
C VAL A 537 11.81 -12.37 3.53
N ILE A 538 12.76 -12.86 2.73
CA ILE A 538 12.91 -14.27 2.41
C ILE A 538 14.19 -14.77 3.06
N HIS A 539 14.11 -15.79 3.91
CA HIS A 539 15.27 -16.28 4.65
C HIS A 539 15.37 -17.80 4.67
N ASP A 540 16.55 -18.29 5.02
CA ASP A 540 16.82 -19.72 5.11
C ASP A 540 16.29 -20.36 6.40
N TYR A 541 16.44 -21.67 6.54
CA TYR A 541 15.86 -22.43 7.67
C TYR A 541 16.57 -22.20 9.01
N ASN A 542 17.86 -21.83 9.00
CA ASN A 542 18.73 -21.90 10.17
C ASN A 542 18.82 -20.56 10.96
N GLN A 543 17.81 -19.69 10.85
CA GLN A 543 17.83 -18.34 11.42
C GLN A 543 16.50 -17.92 12.07
N PRO A 544 16.11 -18.48 13.23
CA PRO A 544 14.84 -18.12 13.89
C PRO A 544 14.77 -16.62 14.24
N TRP A 545 15.92 -16.00 14.56
CA TRP A 545 16.03 -14.57 14.90
C TRP A 545 15.63 -13.62 13.77
N VAL A 546 15.61 -14.07 12.51
CA VAL A 546 15.20 -13.26 11.35
C VAL A 546 13.70 -12.99 11.39
N THR A 547 12.91 -14.03 11.68
CA THR A 547 11.45 -13.91 11.77
C THR A 547 11.06 -12.97 12.90
N ASP A 548 11.71 -13.09 14.06
CA ASP A 548 11.48 -12.19 15.21
C ASP A 548 11.85 -10.73 14.87
N SER A 549 12.99 -10.53 14.20
CA SER A 549 13.44 -9.19 13.76
C SER A 549 12.45 -8.54 12.79
N ALA A 550 12.01 -9.28 11.75
CA ALA A 550 11.06 -8.78 10.76
C ALA A 550 9.68 -8.49 11.39
N SER A 551 9.18 -9.40 12.24
CA SER A 551 7.88 -9.24 12.92
C SER A 551 7.85 -8.01 13.83
N SER A 552 8.96 -7.68 14.51
CA SER A 552 9.06 -6.49 15.35
C SER A 552 8.87 -5.16 14.59
N MET A 553 8.97 -5.20 13.25
CA MET A 553 8.84 -4.06 12.35
C MET A 553 7.63 -4.20 11.41
N ASN A 554 6.71 -5.13 11.69
CA ASN A 554 5.56 -5.46 10.82
C ASN A 554 5.95 -5.86 9.38
N ILE A 555 7.14 -6.44 9.20
CA ILE A 555 7.60 -6.95 7.89
C ILE A 555 7.28 -8.45 7.80
N PRO A 556 6.52 -8.90 6.79
CA PRO A 556 6.29 -10.32 6.57
C PRO A 556 7.59 -11.08 6.28
N ALA A 557 7.71 -12.30 6.81
CA ALA A 557 8.86 -13.18 6.58
C ALA A 557 8.42 -14.52 5.98
N VAL A 558 9.15 -15.00 4.97
CA VAL A 558 8.92 -16.27 4.29
C VAL A 558 10.20 -17.10 4.35
N GLN A 559 10.05 -18.37 4.73
CA GLN A 559 11.14 -19.32 4.69
C GLN A 559 11.31 -19.89 3.28
N PHE A 560 12.53 -19.89 2.78
CA PHE A 560 12.94 -20.58 1.56
C PHE A 560 14.01 -21.63 1.91
N PRO A 561 13.60 -22.79 2.45
CA PRO A 561 14.53 -23.89 2.71
C PRO A 561 15.01 -24.48 1.39
N THR A 562 16.32 -24.70 1.30
CA THR A 562 16.95 -25.31 0.11
C THR A 562 16.96 -26.84 0.14
N PHE A 563 16.29 -27.44 1.13
CA PHE A 563 16.09 -28.89 1.23
C PHE A 563 14.87 -29.38 0.46
N SER A 564 14.83 -30.68 0.20
CA SER A 564 13.62 -31.31 -0.34
C SER A 564 12.49 -31.29 0.71
N ALA A 565 11.25 -31.14 0.23
CA ALA A 565 10.07 -31.22 1.09
C ALA A 565 9.99 -32.58 1.84
N THR A 566 10.53 -33.65 1.25
CA THR A 566 10.61 -34.98 1.86
C THR A 566 11.48 -34.98 3.12
N VAL A 567 12.67 -34.36 3.07
CA VAL A 567 13.57 -34.27 4.23
C VAL A 567 12.94 -33.44 5.34
N VAL A 568 12.30 -32.32 4.99
CA VAL A 568 11.60 -31.46 5.96
C VAL A 568 10.44 -32.22 6.62
N ALA A 569 9.61 -32.92 5.83
CA ALA A 569 8.50 -33.72 6.35
C ALA A 569 8.97 -34.84 7.29
N LEU A 570 10.04 -35.55 6.93
CA LEU A 570 10.63 -36.60 7.77
C LEU A 570 11.20 -36.02 9.07
N ALA A 571 11.93 -34.91 9.00
CA ALA A 571 12.51 -34.25 10.16
C ALA A 571 11.44 -33.79 11.16
N ILE A 572 10.34 -33.20 10.67
CA ILE A 572 9.20 -32.78 11.50
C ILE A 572 8.54 -34.00 12.15
N HIS A 573 8.21 -35.04 11.37
CA HIS A 573 7.62 -36.28 11.88
C HIS A 573 8.46 -36.90 13.01
N MET A 574 9.78 -36.92 12.83
CA MET A 574 10.71 -37.43 13.84
C MET A 574 10.77 -36.54 15.10
N SER A 575 10.62 -35.23 14.95
CA SER A 575 10.69 -34.28 16.07
C SER A 575 9.45 -34.29 16.97
N GLU A 576 8.29 -34.70 16.43
CA GLU A 576 7.03 -34.77 17.17
C GLU A 576 6.93 -35.98 18.12
N ASN A 577 7.99 -36.80 18.23
CA ASN A 577 8.06 -37.99 19.09
C ASN A 577 6.85 -38.92 18.92
N THR A 578 6.33 -39.04 17.71
CA THR A 578 5.27 -40.01 17.42
C THR A 578 5.89 -41.41 17.48
N GLU A 579 5.33 -42.34 18.28
CA GLU A 579 5.66 -43.77 18.14
C GLU A 579 5.22 -44.32 16.76
N GLU A 580 4.49 -43.50 15.99
CA GLU A 580 4.06 -43.78 14.63
C GLU A 580 5.22 -43.73 13.63
N LYS A 581 5.23 -44.69 12.71
CA LYS A 581 6.18 -44.72 11.59
C LYS A 581 5.88 -43.59 10.63
N PHE A 582 6.92 -43.04 9.99
CA PHE A 582 6.74 -42.10 8.89
C PHE A 582 5.83 -42.73 7.83
N PRO A 583 4.77 -42.05 7.36
CA PRO A 583 3.73 -42.65 6.50
C PRO A 583 4.22 -43.10 5.12
N PHE A 584 5.45 -42.74 4.73
CA PHE A 584 6.08 -43.14 3.47
C PHE A 584 7.26 -44.09 3.75
N PRO A 585 7.03 -45.41 3.84
CA PRO A 585 8.05 -46.39 4.27
C PRO A 585 9.22 -46.52 3.30
N GLU A 586 9.09 -46.05 2.06
CA GLU A 586 10.17 -46.00 1.07
C GLU A 586 11.26 -44.99 1.46
N ILE A 587 10.93 -44.01 2.32
CA ILE A 587 11.85 -43.02 2.85
C ILE A 587 12.17 -43.40 4.29
N TYR A 588 13.38 -43.88 4.52
CA TYR A 588 13.85 -44.27 5.84
C TYR A 588 15.33 -43.95 6.01
N LEU A 589 15.72 -43.73 7.26
CA LEU A 589 17.12 -43.61 7.66
C LEU A 589 17.58 -44.94 8.26
N ARG A 590 18.82 -45.33 7.95
CA ARG A 590 19.50 -46.48 8.55
C ARG A 590 19.86 -46.15 10.00
N GLU A 591 20.12 -47.18 10.79
CA GLU A 591 20.39 -47.02 12.23
C GLU A 591 21.54 -46.05 12.54
N HIS A 592 22.64 -46.10 11.79
CA HIS A 592 23.76 -45.18 11.97
C HIS A 592 23.43 -43.75 11.53
N GLU A 593 22.62 -43.57 10.49
CA GLU A 593 22.14 -42.25 10.02
C GLU A 593 21.20 -41.63 11.07
N MET A 594 20.34 -42.44 11.68
CA MET A 594 19.47 -42.05 12.79
C MET A 594 20.26 -41.62 14.04
N ILE A 595 21.34 -42.33 14.37
CA ILE A 595 22.22 -41.98 15.50
C ILE A 595 22.93 -40.66 15.23
N SER A 596 23.46 -40.46 14.02
CA SER A 596 24.10 -39.21 13.62
C SER A 596 23.13 -38.04 13.69
N LEU A 597 21.93 -38.20 13.11
CA LEU A 597 20.90 -37.15 13.12
C LEU A 597 20.46 -36.80 14.55
N LYS A 598 20.30 -37.79 15.43
CA LYS A 598 19.97 -37.54 16.85
C LYS A 598 21.07 -36.77 17.57
N LYS A 599 22.33 -37.12 17.33
CA LYS A 599 23.47 -36.39 17.89
C LYS A 599 23.48 -34.93 17.43
N ASP A 600 23.23 -34.69 16.14
CA ASP A 600 23.15 -33.33 15.60
C ASP A 600 21.99 -32.53 16.22
N ILE A 601 20.84 -33.16 16.48
CA ILE A 601 19.70 -32.55 17.20
C ILE A 601 20.06 -32.21 18.65
N ASP A 602 20.75 -33.12 19.35
CA ASP A 602 21.12 -32.96 20.75
C ASP A 602 22.20 -31.87 20.97
N GLU A 603 23.01 -31.59 19.95
CA GLU A 603 24.03 -30.53 19.95
C GLU A 603 23.45 -29.12 19.70
N VAL A 604 22.19 -29.00 19.23
CA VAL A 604 21.51 -27.71 19.11
C VAL A 604 21.00 -27.27 20.49
N PRO A 605 21.26 -26.03 20.95
CA PRO A 605 20.89 -25.56 22.30
C PRO A 605 19.41 -25.74 22.66
N SER A 606 18.51 -25.69 21.67
CA SER A 606 17.07 -25.87 21.84
C SER A 606 16.65 -27.34 22.01
N LYS A 607 17.53 -28.31 21.69
CA LYS A 607 17.26 -29.75 21.60
C LYS A 607 16.01 -30.08 20.77
N LYS A 608 15.66 -29.20 19.84
CA LYS A 608 14.50 -29.26 18.96
C LYS A 608 14.91 -28.91 17.56
N PHE A 609 14.29 -29.54 16.57
CA PHE A 609 14.50 -29.19 15.18
C PHE A 609 14.07 -27.72 14.95
N PRO A 610 14.85 -26.90 14.21
CA PRO A 610 14.49 -25.50 13.91
C PRO A 610 13.10 -25.32 13.27
N TYR A 611 12.57 -26.36 12.63
CA TYR A 611 11.21 -26.38 12.05
C TYR A 611 10.12 -26.35 13.11
N ASP A 612 10.37 -26.86 14.32
CA ASP A 612 9.37 -27.06 15.36
C ASP A 612 8.80 -25.72 15.88
N GLU A 613 9.64 -24.72 16.13
CA GLU A 613 9.17 -23.47 16.75
C GLU A 613 8.42 -22.54 15.77
N ALA A 614 8.89 -22.46 14.51
CA ALA A 614 8.25 -21.66 13.46
C ALA A 614 6.89 -22.26 13.03
N ILE A 615 6.79 -23.59 12.93
CA ILE A 615 5.55 -24.29 12.56
C ILE A 615 4.57 -24.31 13.74
N ARG A 616 5.05 -24.47 14.99
CA ARG A 616 4.17 -24.43 16.17
C ARG A 616 3.59 -23.05 16.48
N ARG A 617 4.23 -21.95 16.07
CA ARG A 617 3.60 -20.61 16.16
C ARG A 617 2.43 -20.44 15.18
N SER A 618 2.24 -21.38 14.24
CA SER A 618 1.23 -21.34 13.19
C SER A 618 0.10 -22.38 13.34
N HIS A 619 -0.11 -22.97 14.53
CA HIS A 619 -1.12 -24.04 14.73
C HIS A 619 -2.57 -23.66 14.33
N ASP A 620 -2.89 -22.36 14.17
CA ASP A 620 -4.20 -21.89 13.68
C ASP A 620 -4.21 -21.48 12.19
N ILE A 621 -3.10 -21.65 11.46
CA ILE A 621 -2.93 -21.19 10.07
C ILE A 621 -2.45 -22.36 9.20
N ILE A 622 -3.20 -22.65 8.14
CA ILE A 622 -2.75 -23.58 7.09
C ILE A 622 -1.53 -22.95 6.39
N LEU A 623 -0.33 -23.48 6.65
CA LEU A 623 0.90 -23.07 5.96
C LEU A 623 0.77 -23.37 4.45
N LYS A 624 0.93 -22.33 3.63
CA LYS A 624 0.90 -22.47 2.17
C LYS A 624 2.32 -22.76 1.65
N ILE A 625 2.57 -24.02 1.30
CA ILE A 625 3.82 -24.42 0.64
C ILE A 625 3.70 -24.15 -0.86
N VAL A 626 4.65 -23.40 -1.43
CA VAL A 626 4.67 -23.03 -2.85
C VAL A 626 5.91 -23.62 -3.52
N PRO A 627 5.76 -24.47 -4.56
CA PRO A 627 6.91 -24.95 -5.32
C PRO A 627 7.47 -23.83 -6.20
N VAL A 628 8.78 -23.59 -6.10
CA VAL A 628 9.48 -22.50 -6.82
C VAL A 628 9.95 -22.93 -8.23
N GLY A 629 9.70 -24.18 -8.62
CA GLY A 629 10.10 -24.72 -9.91
C GLY A 629 11.62 -24.88 -10.04
N SER A 630 12.12 -24.99 -11.28
CA SER A 630 13.54 -25.22 -11.53
C SER A 630 14.35 -23.91 -11.47
N LEU A 631 15.27 -23.84 -10.50
CA LEU A 631 16.27 -22.78 -10.34
C LEU A 631 17.61 -23.30 -10.86
N VAL A 632 17.81 -23.24 -12.17
CA VAL A 632 19.09 -23.60 -12.80
C VAL A 632 19.88 -22.33 -13.04
N GLN A 633 21.18 -22.38 -12.74
CA GLN A 633 22.11 -21.30 -13.04
C GLN A 633 22.11 -21.00 -14.55
N GLU A 634 21.86 -19.74 -14.92
CA GLU A 634 22.01 -19.26 -16.30
C GLU A 634 23.46 -19.49 -16.79
N SER A 635 23.63 -19.89 -18.05
CA SER A 635 24.89 -20.35 -18.66
C SER A 635 26.10 -19.49 -18.26
N MET A 636 27.14 -20.15 -17.74
CA MET A 636 28.44 -19.52 -17.52
C MET A 636 29.13 -19.26 -18.85
N ASP A 637 29.97 -18.22 -18.93
CA ASP A 637 30.80 -17.96 -20.10
C ASP A 637 31.65 -19.20 -20.40
N GLN A 638 31.49 -19.76 -21.61
CA GLN A 638 32.14 -21.01 -22.03
C GLN A 638 33.67 -20.90 -22.04
N ASP A 639 34.20 -19.68 -22.20
CA ASP A 639 35.63 -19.40 -22.37
C ASP A 639 36.47 -19.80 -21.15
N ASP A 640 35.91 -19.79 -19.93
CA ASP A 640 36.65 -20.13 -18.70
C ASP A 640 36.82 -21.64 -18.48
N TYR A 641 36.09 -22.50 -19.21
CA TYR A 641 36.04 -23.96 -18.97
C TYR A 641 36.12 -24.79 -20.25
N GLU A 642 36.68 -24.20 -21.31
CA GLU A 642 36.78 -24.82 -22.63
C GLU A 642 37.50 -26.18 -22.58
N GLU A 643 38.52 -26.33 -21.74
CA GLU A 643 39.26 -27.58 -21.56
C GLU A 643 38.37 -28.75 -21.10
N ILE A 644 37.44 -28.49 -20.18
CA ILE A 644 36.51 -29.51 -19.67
C ILE A 644 35.56 -29.94 -20.78
N VAL A 645 35.02 -28.98 -21.54
CA VAL A 645 34.09 -29.24 -22.65
C VAL A 645 34.80 -30.01 -23.75
N GLN A 646 35.99 -29.58 -24.18
CA GLN A 646 36.79 -30.27 -25.19
C GLN A 646 37.18 -31.70 -24.77
N TRP A 647 37.40 -31.94 -23.48
CA TRP A 647 37.65 -33.29 -22.98
C TRP A 647 36.38 -34.16 -23.03
N LEU A 648 35.23 -33.58 -22.67
CA LEU A 648 33.92 -34.25 -22.70
C LEU A 648 33.43 -34.54 -24.11
N ASP A 649 33.74 -33.67 -25.09
CA ASP A 649 33.39 -33.82 -26.51
C ASP A 649 34.03 -35.06 -27.14
N LYS A 650 35.17 -35.52 -26.61
CA LYS A 650 35.87 -36.73 -27.05
C LYS A 650 35.25 -38.01 -26.51
N LYS A 651 34.22 -37.93 -25.66
CA LYS A 651 33.62 -39.08 -24.97
C LYS A 651 32.29 -39.46 -25.60
N GLU A 652 32.01 -40.75 -25.61
CA GLU A 652 30.72 -41.26 -26.09
C GLU A 652 29.57 -40.80 -25.18
N LYS A 653 28.35 -40.77 -25.73
CA LYS A 653 27.15 -40.39 -25.01
C LYS A 653 26.96 -41.26 -23.76
N SER A 654 26.67 -40.64 -22.63
CA SER A 654 26.44 -41.31 -21.33
C SER A 654 27.56 -42.27 -20.90
N SER A 655 28.81 -42.02 -21.32
CA SER A 655 29.98 -42.86 -20.99
C SER A 655 30.83 -42.33 -19.82
N THR A 656 30.48 -41.16 -19.28
CA THR A 656 31.28 -40.44 -18.29
C THR A 656 30.51 -40.24 -16.98
N VAL A 657 31.20 -40.40 -15.85
CA VAL A 657 30.66 -40.13 -14.51
C VAL A 657 31.27 -38.84 -13.96
N PHE A 658 30.43 -37.91 -13.50
CA PHE A 658 30.89 -36.77 -12.72
C PHE A 658 30.93 -37.14 -11.23
N VAL A 659 31.97 -36.74 -10.50
CA VAL A 659 32.16 -37.05 -9.07
C VAL A 659 32.46 -35.75 -8.33
N SER A 660 31.58 -35.36 -7.39
CA SER A 660 31.75 -34.15 -6.59
C SER A 660 30.95 -34.22 -5.29
N PHE A 661 31.57 -33.84 -4.17
CA PHE A 661 30.99 -33.95 -2.82
C PHE A 661 30.64 -32.58 -2.18
N GLY A 662 30.55 -31.50 -2.97
CA GLY A 662 30.04 -30.20 -2.48
C GLY A 662 31.07 -29.34 -1.72
N SER A 663 30.60 -28.37 -0.93
CA SER A 663 31.46 -27.42 -0.18
C SER A 663 31.59 -27.70 1.30
N GLU A 664 30.69 -28.50 1.88
CA GLU A 664 30.64 -28.73 3.33
C GLU A 664 31.33 -30.02 3.75
N TYR A 665 31.69 -30.88 2.78
CA TYR A 665 32.29 -32.18 3.05
C TYR A 665 33.66 -32.30 2.40
N PHE A 666 34.65 -32.63 3.24
CA PHE A 666 36.01 -32.96 2.83
C PHE A 666 36.22 -34.44 3.05
N LEU A 667 36.60 -35.16 1.99
CA LEU A 667 36.94 -36.58 2.10
C LEU A 667 38.22 -36.72 2.92
N SER A 668 38.20 -37.63 3.89
CA SER A 668 39.41 -38.13 4.55
C SER A 668 40.34 -38.80 3.54
N LYS A 669 41.61 -38.99 3.91
CA LYS A 669 42.58 -39.67 3.05
C LYS A 669 42.09 -41.09 2.70
N GLU A 670 41.54 -41.80 3.66
CA GLU A 670 40.98 -43.13 3.49
C GLU A 670 39.81 -43.14 2.48
N GLU A 671 38.92 -42.15 2.56
CA GLU A 671 37.80 -42.01 1.62
C GLU A 671 38.26 -41.62 0.21
N ILE A 672 39.26 -40.72 0.08
CA ILE A 672 39.89 -40.40 -1.20
C ILE A 672 40.47 -41.67 -1.83
N LEU A 673 41.19 -42.48 -1.05
CA LEU A 673 41.77 -43.75 -1.54
C LEU A 673 40.68 -44.74 -1.98
N ALA A 674 39.57 -44.82 -1.24
CA ALA A 674 38.44 -45.68 -1.60
C ALA A 674 37.73 -45.23 -2.88
N VAL A 675 37.49 -43.92 -3.04
CA VAL A 675 36.89 -43.35 -4.26
C VAL A 675 37.83 -43.56 -5.45
N ALA A 676 39.13 -43.33 -5.29
CA ALA A 676 40.13 -43.57 -6.32
C ALA A 676 40.12 -45.04 -6.77
N GLN A 677 40.15 -45.98 -5.82
CA GLN A 677 40.08 -47.41 -6.12
C GLN A 677 38.78 -47.78 -6.86
N GLY A 678 37.64 -47.24 -6.43
CA GLY A 678 36.34 -47.46 -7.09
C GLY A 678 36.32 -46.97 -8.54
N LEU A 679 36.83 -45.76 -8.79
CA LEU A 679 36.92 -45.17 -10.13
C LEU A 679 37.86 -45.97 -11.04
N GLU A 680 39.00 -46.43 -10.51
CA GLU A 680 39.92 -47.30 -11.25
C GLU A 680 39.27 -48.63 -11.65
N LEU A 681 38.62 -49.31 -10.70
CA LEU A 681 37.94 -50.59 -10.92
C LEU A 681 36.75 -50.49 -11.88
N SER A 682 36.05 -49.36 -11.88
CA SER A 682 34.87 -49.13 -12.72
C SER A 682 35.18 -49.11 -14.23
N LYS A 683 36.43 -48.76 -14.60
CA LYS A 683 36.88 -48.57 -15.99
C LYS A 683 36.10 -47.53 -16.81
N VAL A 684 35.21 -46.75 -16.18
CA VAL A 684 34.45 -45.69 -16.85
C VAL A 684 35.29 -44.42 -17.05
N ASN A 685 34.84 -43.52 -17.93
CA ASN A 685 35.39 -42.17 -17.98
C ASN A 685 34.87 -41.38 -16.78
N PHE A 686 35.68 -40.51 -16.17
CA PHE A 686 35.22 -39.69 -15.05
C PHE A 686 35.85 -38.31 -15.00
N ILE A 687 35.10 -37.37 -14.44
CA ILE A 687 35.61 -36.10 -13.92
C ILE A 687 35.44 -36.13 -12.41
N TRP A 688 36.52 -35.93 -11.66
CA TRP A 688 36.47 -35.91 -10.20
C TRP A 688 37.02 -34.60 -9.63
N VAL A 689 36.19 -33.90 -8.86
CA VAL A 689 36.56 -32.69 -8.14
C VAL A 689 36.93 -33.06 -6.71
N ILE A 690 38.16 -32.78 -6.31
CA ILE A 690 38.69 -33.01 -4.97
C ILE A 690 38.89 -31.65 -4.27
N ARG A 691 38.47 -31.56 -3.01
CA ARG A 691 38.61 -30.36 -2.18
C ARG A 691 39.40 -30.67 -0.92
N PHE A 692 40.23 -29.71 -0.52
CA PHE A 692 40.99 -29.74 0.71
C PHE A 692 40.63 -28.52 1.58
N PRO A 693 40.68 -28.62 2.92
CA PRO A 693 40.49 -27.49 3.82
C PRO A 693 41.51 -26.36 3.55
N GLN A 694 41.12 -25.09 3.72
CA GLN A 694 42.06 -23.98 3.54
C GLN A 694 43.17 -24.05 4.62
N GLY A 695 44.42 -23.93 4.17
CA GLY A 695 45.60 -23.94 5.05
C GLY A 695 46.29 -25.30 5.19
N GLU A 696 45.70 -26.39 4.70
CA GLU A 696 46.39 -27.69 4.61
C GLU A 696 47.34 -27.75 3.40
N ARG A 697 48.52 -28.37 3.56
CA ARG A 697 49.52 -28.56 2.48
C ARG A 697 49.32 -29.89 1.73
N LEU A 698 48.09 -30.37 1.61
CA LEU A 698 47.77 -31.54 0.81
C LEU A 698 47.49 -31.10 -0.63
N ASN A 699 48.16 -31.74 -1.59
CA ASN A 699 47.87 -31.57 -3.02
C ASN A 699 47.35 -32.89 -3.59
N ILE A 700 46.76 -32.84 -4.79
CA ILE A 700 46.20 -34.01 -5.48
C ILE A 700 47.20 -35.19 -5.57
N ARG A 701 48.49 -34.92 -5.79
CA ARG A 701 49.50 -35.97 -5.97
C ARG A 701 49.79 -36.72 -4.67
N ASP A 702 49.72 -36.02 -3.54
CA ASP A 702 49.94 -36.61 -2.21
C ASP A 702 48.69 -37.32 -1.65
N ALA A 703 47.51 -36.95 -2.15
CA ALA A 703 46.23 -37.51 -1.74
C ALA A 703 45.86 -38.81 -2.48
N LEU A 704 46.34 -38.99 -3.71
CA LEU A 704 46.03 -40.14 -4.55
C LEU A 704 47.03 -41.30 -4.39
N PRO A 705 46.65 -42.54 -4.73
CA PRO A 705 47.59 -43.66 -4.76
C PRO A 705 48.76 -43.41 -5.71
N GLU A 706 49.95 -43.92 -5.38
CA GLU A 706 51.13 -43.81 -6.25
C GLU A 706 50.82 -44.40 -7.65
N GLY A 707 51.17 -43.67 -8.71
CA GLY A 707 50.93 -44.06 -10.10
C GLY A 707 49.47 -43.99 -10.57
N TYR A 708 48.55 -43.41 -9.79
CA TYR A 708 47.12 -43.42 -10.11
C TYR A 708 46.79 -42.66 -11.40
N LEU A 709 47.38 -41.48 -11.60
CA LEU A 709 47.12 -40.66 -12.78
C LEU A 709 47.53 -41.38 -14.08
N GLU A 710 48.62 -42.13 -14.05
CA GLU A 710 49.09 -42.95 -15.16
C GLU A 710 48.15 -44.14 -15.45
N ARG A 711 47.61 -44.77 -14.39
CA ARG A 711 46.68 -45.92 -14.54
C ARG A 711 45.32 -45.52 -15.08
N VAL A 712 44.82 -44.33 -14.72
CA VAL A 712 43.53 -43.84 -15.24
C VAL A 712 43.67 -43.17 -16.61
N GLY A 713 44.82 -42.53 -16.88
CA GLY A 713 45.14 -41.91 -18.16
C GLY A 713 44.04 -40.98 -18.67
N GLU A 714 43.77 -41.00 -19.98
CA GLU A 714 42.76 -40.15 -20.60
C GLU A 714 41.30 -40.45 -20.17
N ARG A 715 41.06 -41.52 -19.40
CA ARG A 715 39.73 -41.82 -18.85
C ARG A 715 39.37 -40.92 -17.68
N GLY A 716 40.35 -40.39 -16.94
CA GLY A 716 40.11 -39.59 -15.75
C GLY A 716 40.58 -38.15 -15.91
N MET A 717 39.72 -37.19 -15.58
CA MET A 717 40.08 -35.79 -15.35
C MET A 717 39.89 -35.49 -13.87
N ILE A 718 40.95 -35.07 -13.18
CA ILE A 718 40.89 -34.75 -11.74
C ILE A 718 41.19 -33.28 -11.55
N MET A 719 40.33 -32.61 -10.81
CA MET A 719 40.39 -31.18 -10.59
C MET A 719 40.48 -30.87 -9.10
N GLU A 720 41.29 -29.89 -8.74
CA GLU A 720 41.35 -29.38 -7.38
C GLU A 720 40.35 -28.22 -7.22
N GLY A 721 39.65 -28.19 -6.10
CA GLY A 721 38.80 -27.07 -5.74
C GLY A 721 37.42 -27.14 -6.38
N TRP A 722 37.20 -26.52 -7.54
CA TRP A 722 35.86 -26.26 -8.06
C TRP A 722 35.75 -26.55 -9.56
N ALA A 723 34.58 -27.01 -9.99
CA ALA A 723 34.23 -27.21 -11.41
C ALA A 723 32.79 -26.76 -11.69
N PRO A 724 32.46 -26.36 -12.94
CA PRO A 724 31.13 -25.89 -13.33
C PRO A 724 30.14 -27.06 -13.44
N GLN A 725 29.65 -27.55 -12.30
CA GLN A 725 28.77 -28.71 -12.21
C GLN A 725 27.56 -28.63 -13.16
N ALA A 726 26.89 -27.48 -13.26
CA ALA A 726 25.73 -27.32 -14.14
C ALA A 726 26.11 -27.48 -15.63
N LEU A 727 27.29 -26.99 -16.04
CA LEU A 727 27.79 -27.15 -17.40
C LEU A 727 28.14 -28.62 -17.69
N ILE A 728 28.84 -29.26 -16.77
CA ILE A 728 29.24 -30.67 -16.88
C ILE A 728 28.00 -31.57 -16.99
N LEU A 729 27.04 -31.43 -16.07
CA LEU A 729 25.85 -32.26 -16.03
C LEU A 729 24.91 -32.08 -17.24
N GLN A 730 24.99 -30.95 -17.94
CA GLN A 730 24.25 -30.72 -19.19
C GLN A 730 24.89 -31.41 -20.40
N HIS A 731 26.15 -31.83 -20.30
CA HIS A 731 26.88 -32.39 -21.42
C HIS A 731 26.37 -33.81 -21.78
N PRO A 732 26.12 -34.14 -23.06
CA PRO A 732 25.57 -35.43 -23.47
C PRO A 732 26.41 -36.66 -23.10
N SER A 733 27.71 -36.50 -22.88
CA SER A 733 28.60 -37.60 -22.48
C SER A 733 28.48 -38.00 -21.01
N ILE A 734 27.88 -37.18 -20.15
CA ILE A 734 27.61 -37.53 -18.75
C ILE A 734 26.47 -38.55 -18.68
N GLY A 735 26.75 -39.70 -18.08
CA GLY A 735 25.80 -40.79 -17.84
C GLY A 735 25.47 -41.01 -16.36
N GLY A 736 26.24 -40.42 -15.44
CA GLY A 736 26.02 -40.54 -14.00
C GLY A 736 26.68 -39.43 -13.21
N PHE A 737 26.14 -39.18 -12.01
CA PHE A 737 26.69 -38.22 -11.05
C PHE A 737 26.80 -38.87 -9.67
N VAL A 738 28.03 -38.95 -9.15
CA VAL A 738 28.32 -39.39 -7.78
C VAL A 738 28.40 -38.15 -6.90
N SER A 739 27.49 -38.07 -5.93
CA SER A 739 27.36 -36.98 -4.97
C SER A 739 27.21 -37.53 -3.54
N HIS A 740 27.31 -36.65 -2.55
CA HIS A 740 27.11 -36.89 -1.11
C HIS A 740 25.62 -36.93 -0.71
N CYS A 741 24.73 -37.24 -1.64
CA CYS A 741 23.27 -37.14 -1.46
C CYS A 741 22.71 -38.13 -0.45
#